data_AF-A0AAP0AV09-F1
#
_entry.id   AF-A0AAP0AV09-F1
#
_cell.length_a   1.000
_cell.length_b   1.000
_cell.length_c   1.000
_cell.angle_alpha   90.00
_cell.angle_beta   90.00
_cell.angle_gamma   90.00
#
_symmetry.space_group_name_H-M   'P 1'
#
loop_
_entity.id
_entity.type
_entity.pdbx_description
1 polymer ?
#
loop_
_entity_poly.entity_id
_entity_poly.type
_entity_poly.pdbx_seq_one_letter_code
_entity_poly.pdbx_strand_id
1 'polypeptide(L)'
;MAMAANFPPSTLCVSSSNLNPRPLSYISSPFSYAKPRGSRKSPNKAALRGAKRTGQRRYPSEKKKLERMSKTLTQTETKNKEEGFWRFSKLAVPVHKDPGKDFSGVSPPLLESISKVLEFPVASMLPMEAFTVVRKSFDARKLLKEAQFVYTVDMDVKKLLNLEPHAWDFISQLEPKLGSIEYMPSLKVFSDLSSILHDVANNHHGIKHEEMNDDIHIKSFYRSPVSKRPKVAVVGSGPSGLFASLVLSELGANVTLIERGQAVEQRGRDIGALVVRRALQPESNFCYGEGGAGTWSDGKLVTRIGRNSDSVQAVMNTLVHFGAPSEILLDGKPHLGTDRLIGLLRNFRHHLVGLGVDIKFGTRLDDLIVENKKIVGIKVSDARDDPGSNCQTLTFDAVVLAVGHSARDVYQMLLWHNVAIVPKDFSVGLRIEHPQELINKIQYSSLAAEVQLGRGKVPVADYKVVKYVGEGNEAANSCLEGRSRSCYSFCMCPGGQVVLTSTNSSELCINGMSFSRRSSRWANAAIVVTVSTGDFAPFSDYGPLCGVEFQRYYEKKAAMIGGGNFIVPAQTVTDFLDNKLSVTCLPQSSYRLGVRPSNLHELLPAHITVALQHSIEAFDRELPGYICKDALLHGVETRTSAPIQILRNADTYESTSLIGLYPIGEGAGYAGGIISAAVDGVYCGFALAKKLNLFEGDIESILGKAQKNTGFVKY
;
A
#
# COMPACT_ATOMS: atom_id res chain seq x y z
N MET A 1 -1.95 52.35 8.57
CA MET A 1 -3.40 52.37 8.83
C MET A 1 -3.81 50.95 9.18
N ALA A 2 -3.75 50.46 10.42
CA ALA A 2 -3.96 51.10 11.72
C ALA A 2 -5.40 51.63 11.89
N MET A 3 -6.27 50.79 12.45
CA MET A 3 -7.18 51.15 13.54
C MET A 3 -7.47 49.91 14.38
N ALA A 4 -7.45 50.08 15.70
CA ALA A 4 -7.75 49.06 16.69
C ALA A 4 -8.97 49.50 17.50
N ALA A 5 -9.70 48.55 18.08
CA ALA A 5 -10.77 48.82 19.04
C ALA A 5 -10.65 47.85 20.23
N ASN A 6 -10.22 48.37 21.38
CA ASN A 6 -10.34 47.75 22.69
C ASN A 6 -11.62 48.25 23.37
N PHE A 7 -12.25 47.45 24.24
CA PHE A 7 -13.01 47.84 25.44
C PHE A 7 -13.51 46.56 26.18
N PRO A 8 -13.91 46.58 27.47
CA PRO A 8 -13.04 46.19 28.59
C PRO A 8 -13.54 44.96 29.41
N PRO A 9 -12.80 44.47 30.43
CA PRO A 9 -13.20 43.33 31.25
C PRO A 9 -14.00 43.71 32.50
N SER A 10 -14.88 42.82 32.99
CA SER A 10 -15.62 42.98 34.25
C SER A 10 -15.61 41.72 35.13
N THR A 11 -14.77 41.77 36.16
CA THR A 11 -14.95 41.32 37.57
C THR A 11 -15.58 39.97 37.94
N LEU A 12 -14.88 39.32 38.89
CA LEU A 12 -15.32 38.17 39.71
C LEU A 12 -16.59 38.44 40.52
N CYS A 13 -17.33 37.37 40.85
CA CYS A 13 -18.06 37.30 42.11
C CYS A 13 -17.97 35.88 42.70
N VAL A 14 -17.63 35.80 43.99
CA VAL A 14 -17.57 34.56 44.78
C VAL A 14 -18.72 34.58 45.77
N SER A 15 -19.43 33.48 45.93
CA SER A 15 -20.21 33.22 47.14
C SER A 15 -20.35 31.73 47.42
N SER A 16 -20.09 31.35 48.67
CA SER A 16 -20.20 30.00 49.19
C SER A 16 -21.13 30.00 50.41
N SER A 17 -21.96 28.97 50.56
CA SER A 17 -22.56 28.63 51.86
C SER A 17 -23.05 27.18 51.87
N ASN A 18 -22.57 26.42 52.84
CA ASN A 18 -23.02 25.06 53.16
C ASN A 18 -24.48 25.05 53.68
N LEU A 19 -25.12 23.88 53.66
CA LEU A 19 -25.86 23.34 54.83
C LEU A 19 -26.18 21.84 54.66
N ASN A 20 -25.81 21.06 55.67
CA ASN A 20 -26.23 19.68 56.01
C ASN A 20 -27.03 19.79 57.34
N PRO A 21 -27.85 18.82 57.83
CA PRO A 21 -27.55 17.37 57.84
C PRO A 21 -28.73 16.34 57.80
N ARG A 22 -28.36 15.04 57.68
CA ARG A 22 -28.84 13.75 58.29
C ARG A 22 -30.11 13.73 59.21
N PRO A 23 -30.86 12.59 59.40
CA PRO A 23 -30.27 11.24 59.68
C PRO A 23 -31.03 9.91 59.35
N LEU A 24 -30.24 8.81 59.38
CA LEU A 24 -30.47 7.41 59.88
C LEU A 24 -31.86 6.74 59.96
N SER A 25 -31.94 5.47 59.51
CA SER A 25 -32.33 4.32 60.37
C SER A 25 -31.88 2.93 59.82
N TYR A 26 -31.78 1.93 60.72
CA TYR A 26 -31.22 0.58 60.57
C TYR A 26 -32.28 -0.52 60.24
N ILE A 27 -31.85 -1.81 60.32
CA ILE A 27 -32.62 -3.09 60.46
C ILE A 27 -32.79 -3.88 59.12
N SER A 28 -32.61 -5.21 59.01
CA SER A 28 -31.82 -6.24 59.74
C SER A 28 -31.78 -7.54 58.91
N SER A 29 -30.76 -8.40 59.07
CA SER A 29 -30.81 -9.82 58.64
C SER A 29 -31.61 -10.67 59.66
N PRO A 30 -31.97 -11.96 59.39
CA PRO A 30 -31.01 -13.06 59.64
C PRO A 30 -31.23 -14.43 58.91
N PHE A 31 -30.27 -15.37 59.11
CA PHE A 31 -30.36 -16.86 59.00
C PHE A 31 -30.63 -17.54 57.62
N SER A 32 -30.17 -18.77 57.35
CA SER A 32 -29.19 -19.67 58.02
C SER A 32 -28.64 -20.78 57.07
N TYR A 33 -27.59 -21.48 57.52
CA TYR A 33 -26.77 -22.48 56.82
C TYR A 33 -27.44 -23.82 56.47
N ALA A 34 -26.89 -24.49 55.45
CA ALA A 34 -26.76 -25.95 55.42
C ALA A 34 -25.33 -26.41 54.99
N LYS A 35 -24.79 -27.37 55.74
CA LYS A 35 -23.65 -28.30 55.47
C LYS A 35 -24.25 -29.74 55.59
N PRO A 36 -23.57 -30.88 55.34
CA PRO A 36 -22.13 -31.13 55.11
C PRO A 36 -21.93 -31.85 53.73
N ARG A 37 -20.90 -32.63 53.37
CA ARG A 37 -19.67 -33.20 54.00
C ARG A 37 -18.45 -32.93 53.09
N GLY A 38 -17.24 -33.26 53.56
CA GLY A 38 -16.01 -33.17 52.76
C GLY A 38 -15.29 -34.52 52.62
N SER A 39 -14.36 -34.60 51.67
CA SER A 39 -13.25 -35.56 51.69
C SER A 39 -11.95 -34.83 51.34
N ARG A 40 -10.88 -35.09 52.10
CA ARG A 40 -9.56 -34.49 51.88
C ARG A 40 -8.77 -35.31 50.85
N LYS A 41 -8.21 -34.64 49.83
CA LYS A 41 -6.96 -35.06 49.19
C LYS A 41 -6.03 -33.84 49.05
N SER A 42 -4.74 -34.11 49.08
CA SER A 42 -3.63 -33.15 49.26
C SER A 42 -3.42 -32.22 48.04
N PRO A 43 -2.79 -31.05 48.24
CA PRO A 43 -2.54 -30.10 47.16
C PRO A 43 -1.36 -30.57 46.28
N ASN A 44 -1.67 -31.16 45.12
CA ASN A 44 -0.68 -31.28 44.06
C ASN A 44 -0.33 -29.87 43.55
N LYS A 45 0.98 -29.56 43.50
CA LYS A 45 1.52 -28.31 42.94
C LYS A 45 1.10 -28.18 41.47
N ALA A 46 0.04 -27.43 41.21
CA ALA A 46 -0.31 -27.01 39.87
C ALA A 46 0.74 -26.00 39.39
N ALA A 47 1.74 -26.49 38.65
CA ALA A 47 2.72 -25.62 38.03
C ALA A 47 2.00 -24.64 37.09
N LEU A 48 2.22 -23.34 37.31
CA LEU A 48 1.83 -22.27 36.39
C LEU A 48 2.47 -22.53 35.02
N ARG A 49 1.74 -23.22 34.14
CA ARG A 49 2.07 -23.30 32.72
C ARG A 49 1.77 -21.94 32.11
N GLY A 50 2.76 -21.05 32.20
CA GLY A 50 2.72 -19.74 31.54
C GLY A 50 2.31 -19.93 30.08
N ALA A 51 1.34 -19.14 29.64
CA ALA A 51 0.78 -19.26 28.29
C ALA A 51 1.89 -19.09 27.25
N LYS A 52 2.30 -20.21 26.63
CA LYS A 52 3.14 -20.19 25.43
C LYS A 52 2.37 -19.45 24.35
N ARG A 53 2.66 -18.16 24.18
CA ARG A 53 2.25 -17.38 23.00
C ARG A 53 2.60 -18.21 21.76
N THR A 54 1.59 -18.60 20.99
CA THR A 54 1.73 -19.34 19.74
C THR A 54 2.25 -18.42 18.63
N GLY A 55 3.48 -17.95 18.80
CA GLY A 55 4.20 -17.23 17.76
C GLY A 55 4.34 -18.10 16.52
N GLN A 56 3.85 -17.59 15.39
CA GLN A 56 4.03 -18.15 14.04
C GLN A 56 3.53 -19.59 13.82
N ARG A 57 2.22 -19.75 13.60
CA ARG A 57 1.80 -20.66 12.51
C ARG A 57 2.16 -19.96 11.19
N ARG A 58 3.37 -20.22 10.68
CA ARG A 58 3.76 -19.85 9.30
C ARG A 58 2.80 -20.51 8.31
N TYR A 59 2.56 -19.88 7.16
CA TYR A 59 1.65 -20.45 6.17
C TYR A 59 2.16 -21.84 5.71
N PRO A 60 1.28 -22.84 5.47
CA PRO A 60 1.71 -24.16 4.99
C PRO A 60 2.52 -24.10 3.68
N SER A 61 2.25 -23.10 2.84
CA SER A 61 3.01 -22.78 1.63
C SER A 61 4.43 -22.27 1.92
N GLU A 62 4.61 -21.39 2.92
CA GLU A 62 5.94 -20.92 3.35
C GLU A 62 6.76 -22.06 3.95
N LYS A 63 6.13 -22.96 4.75
CA LYS A 63 6.84 -24.13 5.29
C LYS A 63 7.32 -25.05 4.16
N LYS A 64 6.46 -25.39 3.19
CA LYS A 64 6.87 -26.17 2.01
C LYS A 64 7.90 -25.45 1.13
N LYS A 65 7.85 -24.11 1.03
CA LYS A 65 8.85 -23.31 0.31
C LYS A 65 10.20 -23.36 1.02
N LEU A 66 10.23 -23.22 2.34
CA LEU A 66 11.44 -23.36 3.16
C LEU A 66 12.00 -24.78 3.14
N GLU A 67 11.17 -25.82 3.20
CA GLU A 67 11.59 -27.22 3.06
C GLU A 67 12.19 -27.51 1.67
N ARG A 68 11.66 -26.91 0.60
CA ARG A 68 12.26 -26.98 -0.75
C ARG A 68 13.57 -26.20 -0.85
N MET A 69 13.61 -24.94 -0.40
CA MET A 69 14.82 -24.12 -0.39
C MET A 69 15.93 -24.75 0.45
N SER A 70 15.59 -25.37 1.59
CA SER A 70 16.52 -26.13 2.41
C SER A 70 17.15 -27.29 1.64
N LYS A 71 16.37 -28.05 0.86
CA LYS A 71 16.91 -29.14 0.02
C LYS A 71 17.80 -28.62 -1.11
N THR A 72 17.44 -27.50 -1.74
CA THR A 72 18.26 -26.90 -2.82
C THR A 72 19.58 -26.35 -2.27
N LEU A 73 19.58 -25.64 -1.15
CA LEU A 73 20.78 -25.10 -0.51
C LEU A 73 21.77 -26.19 -0.08
N THR A 74 21.27 -27.35 0.39
CA THR A 74 22.11 -28.52 0.70
C THR A 74 22.63 -29.28 -0.52
N GLN A 75 22.22 -28.91 -1.75
CA GLN A 75 22.66 -29.57 -2.99
C GLN A 75 23.63 -28.71 -3.82
N THR A 76 23.73 -27.41 -3.57
CA THR A 76 24.80 -26.57 -4.11
C THR A 76 26.10 -26.79 -3.33
N GLU A 77 26.88 -27.80 -3.74
CA GLU A 77 28.32 -27.82 -3.44
C GLU A 77 28.92 -26.50 -3.94
N THR A 78 29.42 -25.67 -3.03
CA THR A 78 29.98 -24.34 -3.36
C THR A 78 31.40 -24.51 -3.91
N LYS A 79 31.51 -25.10 -5.11
CA LYS A 79 32.77 -25.63 -5.67
C LYS A 79 33.84 -24.59 -5.99
N ASN A 80 33.45 -23.34 -6.22
CA ASN A 80 34.39 -22.23 -6.39
C ASN A 80 33.95 -21.07 -5.50
N LYS A 81 34.65 -20.90 -4.35
CA LYS A 81 34.41 -19.78 -3.42
C LYS A 81 35.27 -18.54 -3.73
N GLU A 82 36.18 -18.62 -4.72
CA GLU A 82 37.08 -17.52 -5.13
C GLU A 82 36.37 -16.48 -6.01
N GLU A 83 35.19 -16.83 -6.55
CA GLU A 83 34.38 -15.98 -7.42
C GLU A 83 32.93 -15.86 -6.91
N GLY A 84 32.21 -14.86 -7.43
CA GLY A 84 30.82 -14.59 -7.08
C GLY A 84 30.66 -13.67 -5.86
N PHE A 85 29.50 -13.76 -5.22
CA PHE A 85 29.05 -12.83 -4.19
C PHE A 85 28.50 -13.55 -2.96
N TRP A 86 28.76 -13.00 -1.77
CA TRP A 86 28.12 -13.44 -0.53
C TRP A 86 27.17 -12.37 0.00
N ARG A 87 25.91 -12.74 0.23
CA ARG A 87 24.88 -11.88 0.82
C ARG A 87 24.76 -12.14 2.31
N PHE A 88 25.14 -11.14 3.10
CA PHE A 88 24.98 -11.12 4.55
C PHE A 88 23.69 -10.38 4.92
N SER A 89 22.80 -11.02 5.68
CA SER A 89 21.51 -10.48 6.09
C SER A 89 21.35 -10.48 7.60
N LYS A 90 20.58 -9.49 8.11
CA LYS A 90 20.36 -9.24 9.55
C LYS A 90 21.58 -8.71 10.29
N LEU A 91 22.50 -8.07 9.57
CA LEU A 91 23.62 -7.32 10.17
C LEU A 91 23.04 -6.15 10.97
N ALA A 92 23.32 -6.09 12.27
CA ALA A 92 22.64 -5.17 13.19
C ALA A 92 23.61 -4.13 13.76
N VAL A 93 23.34 -2.86 13.48
CA VAL A 93 24.12 -1.70 13.95
C VAL A 93 23.29 -0.92 14.97
N PRO A 94 23.76 -0.75 16.23
CA PRO A 94 23.08 0.05 17.25
C PRO A 94 22.79 1.48 16.78
N VAL A 95 21.61 2.02 17.12
CA VAL A 95 21.15 3.33 16.62
C VAL A 95 22.09 4.47 16.99
N HIS A 96 22.77 4.40 18.14
CA HIS A 96 23.74 5.42 18.53
C HIS A 96 25.01 5.39 17.65
N LYS A 97 25.43 4.22 17.17
CA LYS A 97 26.61 4.04 16.29
C LYS A 97 26.34 4.31 14.81
N ASP A 98 25.16 3.96 14.31
CA ASP A 98 24.83 4.11 12.88
C ASP A 98 24.97 5.57 12.41
N PRO A 99 25.27 5.87 11.14
CA PRO A 99 25.21 7.24 10.61
C PRO A 99 23.78 7.81 10.50
N GLY A 100 22.73 6.98 10.53
CA GLY A 100 21.33 7.41 10.51
C GLY A 100 20.58 7.03 9.23
N LYS A 101 19.26 7.23 9.24
CA LYS A 101 18.34 6.72 8.20
C LYS A 101 18.73 7.08 6.75
N ASP A 102 19.22 8.29 6.52
CA ASP A 102 19.48 8.82 5.17
C ASP A 102 20.86 8.41 4.62
N PHE A 103 21.69 7.71 5.40
CA PHE A 103 22.96 7.17 4.91
C PHE A 103 22.77 5.77 4.33
N SER A 104 23.14 5.61 3.05
CA SER A 104 22.97 4.42 2.23
C SER A 104 24.25 3.58 2.04
N GLY A 105 25.42 4.12 2.36
CA GLY A 105 26.71 3.44 2.16
C GLY A 105 27.08 2.42 3.24
N VAL A 106 28.32 1.91 3.14
CA VAL A 106 28.94 1.08 4.19
C VAL A 106 29.62 2.01 5.21
N SER A 107 29.38 1.78 6.50
CA SER A 107 29.95 2.58 7.60
C SER A 107 30.89 1.72 8.46
N PRO A 108 31.83 2.31 9.23
CA PRO A 108 32.70 1.53 10.11
C PRO A 108 31.96 0.62 11.11
N PRO A 109 30.83 1.02 11.74
CA PRO A 109 30.04 0.12 12.58
C PRO A 109 29.32 -1.00 11.81
N LEU A 110 29.07 -0.82 10.51
CA LEU A 110 28.59 -1.89 9.64
C LEU A 110 29.73 -2.85 9.26
N LEU A 111 30.95 -2.35 8.99
CA LEU A 111 32.14 -3.21 8.85
C LEU A 111 32.41 -4.02 10.14
N GLU A 112 32.29 -3.43 11.33
CA GLU A 112 32.35 -4.15 12.62
C GLU A 112 31.30 -5.27 12.73
N SER A 113 30.20 -5.18 11.99
CA SER A 113 29.14 -6.19 11.98
C SER A 113 29.39 -7.26 10.91
N ILE A 114 29.96 -6.87 9.76
CA ILE A 114 30.40 -7.76 8.69
C ILE A 114 31.58 -8.61 9.16
N SER A 115 32.60 -8.02 9.78
CA SER A 115 33.81 -8.72 10.22
C SER A 115 33.49 -9.83 11.23
N LYS A 116 32.48 -9.62 12.10
CA LYS A 116 31.99 -10.65 13.04
C LYS A 116 31.25 -11.81 12.36
N VAL A 117 30.71 -11.62 11.16
CA VAL A 117 30.06 -12.67 10.36
C VAL A 117 31.07 -13.38 9.46
N LEU A 118 32.11 -12.69 9.02
CA LEU A 118 33.28 -13.25 8.34
C LEU A 118 34.28 -13.93 9.29
N GLU A 119 34.16 -13.70 10.60
CA GLU A 119 35.17 -14.01 11.62
C GLU A 119 36.54 -13.32 11.36
N PHE A 120 36.55 -12.26 10.55
CA PHE A 120 37.73 -11.46 10.19
C PHE A 120 38.19 -10.57 11.36
N PRO A 121 39.49 -10.56 11.71
CA PRO A 121 39.97 -10.07 13.00
C PRO A 121 39.90 -8.54 13.17
N VAL A 122 40.13 -7.77 12.10
CA VAL A 122 40.23 -6.30 12.18
C VAL A 122 39.29 -5.65 11.16
N ALA A 123 38.14 -5.17 11.62
CA ALA A 123 37.10 -4.60 10.75
C ALA A 123 37.58 -3.43 9.87
N SER A 124 38.58 -2.65 10.31
CA SER A 124 39.11 -1.52 9.54
C SER A 124 40.08 -1.90 8.41
N MET A 125 40.49 -3.17 8.32
CA MET A 125 41.26 -3.69 7.18
C MET A 125 40.34 -4.20 6.05
N LEU A 126 39.04 -4.35 6.30
CA LEU A 126 38.09 -4.72 5.24
C LEU A 126 37.83 -3.51 4.31
N PRO A 127 38.12 -3.60 3.00
CA PRO A 127 37.88 -2.53 2.05
C PRO A 127 36.38 -2.31 1.86
N MET A 128 35.88 -1.11 2.16
CA MET A 128 34.44 -0.77 2.06
C MET A 128 33.91 -0.96 0.65
N GLU A 129 34.77 -0.79 -0.35
CA GLU A 129 34.46 -0.85 -1.78
C GLU A 129 34.04 -2.26 -2.24
N ALA A 130 34.42 -3.31 -1.51
CA ALA A 130 34.01 -4.67 -1.77
C ALA A 130 32.58 -4.99 -1.30
N PHE A 131 31.94 -4.07 -0.57
CA PHE A 131 30.64 -4.27 0.06
C PHE A 131 29.60 -3.28 -0.46
N THR A 132 28.41 -3.79 -0.83
CA THR A 132 27.28 -2.98 -1.29
C THR A 132 26.07 -3.20 -0.39
N VAL A 133 25.49 -2.13 0.15
CA VAL A 133 24.23 -2.21 0.89
C VAL A 133 23.10 -2.51 -0.10
N VAL A 134 22.35 -3.58 0.15
CA VAL A 134 21.17 -4.00 -0.63
C VAL A 134 19.88 -3.65 0.10
N ARG A 135 19.93 -3.63 1.45
CA ARG A 135 18.79 -3.28 2.28
C ARG A 135 19.22 -2.57 3.54
N LYS A 136 18.50 -1.51 3.91
CA LYS A 136 18.55 -0.89 5.24
C LYS A 136 17.15 -0.89 5.84
N SER A 137 17.02 -1.12 7.14
CA SER A 137 15.74 -1.14 7.85
C SER A 137 15.94 -0.67 9.28
N PHE A 138 14.98 0.05 9.86
CA PHE A 138 15.03 0.43 11.26
C PHE A 138 14.18 -0.51 12.11
N ASP A 139 14.77 -1.06 13.18
CA ASP A 139 14.11 -1.97 14.12
C ASP A 139 14.19 -1.42 15.54
N ALA A 140 13.06 -0.92 16.02
CA ALA A 140 12.87 -0.39 17.37
C ALA A 140 11.80 -1.18 18.16
N ARG A 141 11.65 -2.49 17.88
CA ARG A 141 10.72 -3.34 18.62
C ARG A 141 11.10 -3.37 20.10
N LYS A 142 10.13 -3.11 20.99
CA LYS A 142 10.28 -3.10 22.47
C LYS A 142 10.85 -4.38 23.11
N LEU A 143 11.02 -5.47 22.34
CA LEU A 143 11.69 -6.70 22.76
C LEU A 143 13.23 -6.63 22.63
N LEU A 144 13.76 -5.67 21.87
CA LEU A 144 15.19 -5.43 21.78
C LEU A 144 15.65 -4.60 22.99
N LYS A 145 16.87 -4.87 23.47
CA LYS A 145 17.50 -4.05 24.52
C LYS A 145 17.85 -2.64 24.04
N GLU A 146 18.08 -2.48 22.73
CA GLU A 146 18.36 -1.21 22.06
C GLU A 146 17.74 -1.22 20.65
N ALA A 147 17.36 -0.06 20.13
CA ALA A 147 16.96 0.08 18.73
C ALA A 147 18.19 0.03 17.81
N GLN A 148 18.01 -0.48 16.60
CA GLN A 148 19.12 -0.77 15.68
C GLN A 148 18.71 -0.61 14.23
N PHE A 149 19.67 -0.24 13.38
CA PHE A 149 19.54 -0.41 11.94
C PHE A 149 19.95 -1.84 11.56
N VAL A 150 19.15 -2.46 10.70
CA VAL A 150 19.32 -3.82 10.23
C VAL A 150 19.59 -3.78 8.74
N TYR A 151 20.72 -4.34 8.34
CA TYR A 151 21.23 -4.32 6.98
C TYR A 151 21.18 -5.69 6.31
N THR A 152 21.08 -5.66 4.98
CA THR A 152 21.56 -6.71 4.08
C THR A 152 22.64 -6.10 3.19
N VAL A 153 23.77 -6.78 3.08
CA VAL A 153 24.96 -6.35 2.33
C VAL A 153 25.42 -7.48 1.43
N ASP A 154 25.79 -7.16 0.19
CA ASP A 154 26.49 -8.07 -0.71
C ASP A 154 27.99 -7.78 -0.68
N MET A 155 28.79 -8.83 -0.63
CA MET A 155 30.25 -8.82 -0.72
C MET A 155 30.68 -9.39 -2.06
N ASP A 156 31.41 -8.61 -2.84
CA ASP A 156 32.09 -9.06 -4.06
C ASP A 156 33.40 -9.75 -3.67
N VAL A 157 33.47 -11.08 -3.87
CA VAL A 157 34.64 -11.87 -3.47
C VAL A 157 35.89 -11.44 -4.23
N LYS A 158 35.77 -11.28 -5.56
CA LYS A 158 36.91 -10.96 -6.42
C LYS A 158 37.47 -9.59 -6.10
N LYS A 159 36.60 -8.61 -5.87
CA LYS A 159 36.99 -7.27 -5.45
C LYS A 159 37.59 -7.24 -4.05
N LEU A 160 37.08 -8.06 -3.11
CA LEU A 160 37.66 -8.20 -1.78
C LEU A 160 39.07 -8.79 -1.85
N LEU A 161 39.26 -9.93 -2.53
CA LEU A 161 40.55 -10.62 -2.63
C LEU A 161 41.62 -9.82 -3.39
N ASN A 162 41.22 -8.99 -4.36
CA ASN A 162 42.14 -8.08 -5.05
C ASN A 162 42.66 -6.94 -4.17
N LEU A 163 41.93 -6.58 -3.10
CA LEU A 163 42.24 -5.45 -2.22
C LEU A 163 42.82 -5.92 -0.87
N GLU A 164 42.36 -7.06 -0.36
CA GLU A 164 42.82 -7.72 0.86
C GLU A 164 42.90 -9.25 0.63
N PRO A 165 44.05 -9.75 0.09
CA PRO A 165 44.22 -11.16 -0.22
C PRO A 165 44.09 -12.10 0.99
N HIS A 166 44.41 -11.63 2.20
CA HIS A 166 44.31 -12.46 3.42
C HIS A 166 42.85 -12.73 3.83
N ALA A 167 41.86 -12.07 3.21
CA ALA A 167 40.45 -12.41 3.40
C ALA A 167 40.11 -13.86 2.95
N TRP A 168 40.93 -14.49 2.10
CA TRP A 168 40.71 -15.85 1.61
C TRP A 168 40.57 -16.91 2.71
N ASP A 169 41.40 -16.82 3.76
CA ASP A 169 41.39 -17.77 4.87
C ASP A 169 40.04 -17.80 5.60
N PHE A 170 39.28 -16.69 5.53
CA PHE A 170 37.95 -16.53 6.12
C PHE A 170 36.84 -16.90 5.12
N ILE A 171 36.96 -16.48 3.86
CA ILE A 171 35.98 -16.77 2.80
C ILE A 171 35.90 -18.26 2.49
N SER A 172 37.03 -18.97 2.49
CA SER A 172 37.09 -20.41 2.30
C SER A 172 36.29 -21.18 3.37
N GLN A 173 36.21 -20.65 4.60
CA GLN A 173 35.46 -21.22 5.73
C GLN A 173 33.97 -20.84 5.75
N LEU A 174 33.52 -19.83 4.98
CA LEU A 174 32.11 -19.42 4.95
C LEU A 174 31.18 -20.53 4.44
N GLU A 175 30.09 -20.78 5.17
CA GLU A 175 29.02 -21.70 4.77
C GLU A 175 27.66 -20.99 4.61
N PRO A 176 26.84 -21.36 3.62
CA PRO A 176 25.49 -20.84 3.48
C PRO A 176 24.60 -21.14 4.70
N LYS A 177 24.00 -20.11 5.27
CA LYS A 177 23.19 -20.17 6.50
C LYS A 177 21.84 -19.50 6.27
N LEU A 178 20.81 -20.32 6.08
CA LEU A 178 19.46 -19.96 5.61
C LEU A 178 18.94 -18.61 6.15
N GLY A 179 18.80 -17.61 5.27
CA GLY A 179 18.29 -16.29 5.61
C GLY A 179 19.21 -15.43 6.49
N SER A 180 20.52 -15.71 6.49
CA SER A 180 21.57 -14.90 7.13
C SER A 180 22.84 -14.79 6.29
N ILE A 181 23.25 -15.89 5.65
CA ILE A 181 24.42 -15.95 4.75
C ILE A 181 23.99 -16.74 3.52
N GLU A 182 24.06 -16.14 2.33
CA GLU A 182 23.64 -16.76 1.08
C GLU A 182 24.72 -16.53 0.01
N TYR A 183 25.24 -17.60 -0.59
CA TYR A 183 26.17 -17.49 -1.73
C TYR A 183 25.40 -17.32 -3.04
N MET A 184 25.92 -16.46 -3.92
CA MET A 184 25.35 -16.14 -5.23
C MET A 184 26.48 -16.20 -6.27
N PRO A 185 26.47 -17.13 -7.24
CA PRO A 185 27.52 -17.23 -8.26
C PRO A 185 27.69 -15.95 -9.10
N SER A 186 26.62 -15.17 -9.26
CA SER A 186 26.63 -13.87 -9.91
C SER A 186 25.67 -12.90 -9.20
N LEU A 187 25.94 -11.60 -9.32
CA LEU A 187 25.02 -10.57 -8.84
C LEU A 187 23.83 -10.50 -9.80
N LYS A 188 22.60 -10.65 -9.27
CA LYS A 188 21.40 -10.22 -10.01
C LYS A 188 21.36 -8.69 -10.06
N VAL A 189 21.94 -8.10 -11.10
CA VAL A 189 21.69 -6.71 -11.47
C VAL A 189 20.27 -6.63 -12.02
N PHE A 190 19.40 -5.88 -11.35
CA PHE A 190 18.06 -5.59 -11.85
C PHE A 190 18.08 -4.26 -12.59
N SER A 191 17.79 -4.29 -13.88
CA SER A 191 17.59 -3.11 -14.71
C SER A 191 16.14 -2.60 -14.64
N ASP A 192 15.90 -1.39 -15.16
CA ASP A 192 14.54 -0.88 -15.40
C ASP A 192 13.86 -1.60 -16.59
N LEU A 193 12.55 -1.43 -16.73
CA LEU A 193 11.78 -2.15 -17.76
C LEU A 193 12.15 -1.74 -19.19
N SER A 194 12.48 -0.48 -19.46
CA SER A 194 12.90 -0.06 -20.82
C SER A 194 14.23 -0.71 -21.19
N SER A 195 15.19 -0.75 -20.26
CA SER A 195 16.44 -1.49 -20.42
C SER A 195 16.18 -3.00 -20.66
N ILE A 196 15.32 -3.64 -19.86
CA ILE A 196 14.94 -5.06 -20.07
C ILE A 196 14.30 -5.28 -21.44
N LEU A 197 13.41 -4.38 -21.88
CA LEU A 197 12.70 -4.47 -23.16
C LEU A 197 13.65 -4.21 -24.34
N HIS A 198 14.61 -3.29 -24.20
CA HIS A 198 15.68 -3.06 -25.18
C HIS A 198 16.64 -4.26 -25.26
N ASP A 199 17.01 -4.90 -24.16
CA ASP A 199 17.80 -6.14 -24.19
C ASP A 199 17.03 -7.27 -24.88
N VAL A 200 15.71 -7.35 -24.65
CA VAL A 200 14.75 -8.24 -25.32
C VAL A 200 14.41 -7.77 -26.76
N ALA A 201 15.00 -6.68 -27.25
CA ALA A 201 14.99 -6.31 -28.67
C ALA A 201 16.36 -6.53 -29.34
N ASN A 202 17.44 -6.15 -28.65
CA ASN A 202 18.82 -6.15 -29.13
C ASN A 202 19.44 -7.55 -29.17
N ASN A 203 19.11 -8.44 -28.22
CA ASN A 203 19.56 -9.84 -28.28
C ASN A 203 18.92 -10.64 -29.45
N HIS A 204 17.98 -10.04 -30.20
CA HIS A 204 17.49 -10.58 -31.48
C HIS A 204 18.13 -9.92 -32.72
N HIS A 205 18.99 -8.91 -32.54
CA HIS A 205 19.71 -8.22 -33.62
C HIS A 205 21.23 -8.50 -33.61
N GLY A 206 21.76 -9.11 -32.53
CA GLY A 206 23.18 -9.36 -32.33
C GLY A 206 23.63 -10.80 -32.61
N ILE A 207 23.72 -11.21 -33.88
CA ILE A 207 24.59 -12.33 -34.28
C ILE A 207 25.70 -11.77 -35.16
N LYS A 208 26.94 -11.77 -34.65
CA LYS A 208 28.12 -11.58 -35.50
C LYS A 208 28.34 -12.85 -36.31
N HIS A 209 28.65 -12.70 -37.59
CA HIS A 209 29.10 -13.81 -38.44
C HIS A 209 30.43 -14.37 -37.91
N GLU A 210 30.39 -15.63 -37.46
CA GLU A 210 31.50 -16.58 -37.55
C GLU A 210 30.94 -17.85 -38.21
N GLU A 211 31.76 -18.54 -39.00
CA GLU A 211 31.28 -19.45 -40.04
C GLU A 211 31.15 -20.93 -39.62
N MET A 212 30.09 -21.56 -40.14
CA MET A 212 29.89 -22.99 -40.43
C MET A 212 29.57 -24.03 -39.33
N ASN A 213 28.51 -24.81 -39.64
CA ASN A 213 28.13 -26.16 -39.19
C ASN A 213 27.81 -26.34 -37.69
N ASP A 214 26.56 -26.56 -37.24
CA ASP A 214 25.58 -27.56 -37.71
C ASP A 214 24.11 -27.14 -37.44
N ASP A 215 23.15 -27.93 -37.95
CA ASP A 215 21.70 -27.68 -37.89
C ASP A 215 21.12 -27.48 -36.47
N ILE A 216 20.85 -26.21 -36.12
CA ILE A 216 19.91 -25.85 -35.04
C ILE A 216 18.90 -24.85 -35.58
N HIS A 217 17.62 -25.23 -35.61
CA HIS A 217 16.50 -24.32 -35.91
C HIS A 217 16.29 -23.31 -34.76
N ILE A 218 17.09 -22.25 -34.76
CA ILE A 218 16.93 -21.11 -33.85
C ILE A 218 15.81 -20.20 -34.40
N LYS A 219 14.67 -20.15 -33.71
CA LYS A 219 13.56 -19.27 -34.08
C LYS A 219 13.91 -17.80 -33.78
N SER A 220 13.77 -16.95 -34.80
CA SER A 220 13.67 -15.49 -34.61
C SER A 220 12.40 -15.15 -33.83
N PHE A 221 12.52 -14.43 -32.71
CA PHE A 221 11.38 -14.05 -31.87
C PHE A 221 10.72 -12.72 -32.28
N TYR A 222 11.30 -12.01 -33.26
CA TYR A 222 10.60 -10.98 -34.02
C TYR A 222 10.30 -11.50 -35.43
N ARG A 223 9.10 -11.24 -35.91
CA ARG A 223 8.72 -11.43 -37.31
C ARG A 223 8.82 -10.13 -38.09
N SER A 224 8.90 -10.29 -39.42
CA SER A 224 8.93 -9.25 -40.46
C SER A 224 7.91 -8.12 -40.20
N PRO A 225 8.14 -6.87 -40.68
CA PRO A 225 7.34 -5.70 -40.30
C PRO A 225 5.85 -5.96 -40.43
N VAL A 226 5.12 -5.94 -39.30
CA VAL A 226 3.66 -6.01 -39.32
C VAL A 226 3.18 -4.79 -40.09
N SER A 227 2.51 -5.02 -41.23
CA SER A 227 2.14 -3.96 -42.19
C SER A 227 1.24 -2.86 -41.60
N LYS A 228 0.68 -3.11 -40.42
CA LYS A 228 -0.05 -2.15 -39.60
C LYS A 228 0.15 -2.48 -38.12
N ARG A 229 0.70 -1.54 -37.33
CA ARG A 229 0.82 -1.70 -35.87
C ARG A 229 -0.58 -1.87 -35.23
N PRO A 230 -0.82 -2.88 -34.39
CA PRO A 230 -2.07 -3.04 -33.65
C PRO A 230 -2.38 -1.81 -32.81
N LYS A 231 -3.64 -1.36 -32.83
CA LYS A 231 -4.13 -0.22 -32.05
C LYS A 231 -4.66 -0.69 -30.70
N VAL A 232 -4.10 -0.19 -29.60
CA VAL A 232 -4.54 -0.52 -28.24
C VAL A 232 -4.95 0.74 -27.50
N ALA A 233 -6.16 0.75 -26.94
CA ALA A 233 -6.53 1.76 -25.95
C ALA A 233 -6.10 1.29 -24.56
N VAL A 234 -5.48 2.17 -23.78
CA VAL A 234 -5.30 2.00 -22.34
C VAL A 234 -6.12 3.07 -21.64
N VAL A 235 -7.09 2.66 -20.82
CA VAL A 235 -8.03 3.61 -20.17
C VAL A 235 -7.71 3.72 -18.69
N GLY A 236 -7.25 4.90 -18.28
CA GLY A 236 -6.77 5.23 -16.94
C GLY A 236 -5.24 5.28 -16.87
N SER A 237 -4.70 6.41 -16.42
CA SER A 237 -3.26 6.69 -16.27
C SER A 237 -2.73 6.43 -14.85
N GLY A 238 -3.39 5.54 -14.11
CA GLY A 238 -2.86 5.00 -12.84
C GLY A 238 -1.63 4.10 -13.06
N PRO A 239 -1.01 3.58 -11.98
CA PRO A 239 0.21 2.77 -12.08
C PRO A 239 0.06 1.56 -13.00
N SER A 240 -1.09 0.89 -13.01
CA SER A 240 -1.37 -0.22 -13.93
C SER A 240 -1.44 0.21 -15.40
N GLY A 241 -2.04 1.37 -15.70
CA GLY A 241 -2.16 1.87 -17.06
C GLY A 241 -0.85 2.44 -17.62
N LEU A 242 -0.07 3.17 -16.81
CA LEU A 242 1.24 3.69 -17.21
C LEU A 242 2.21 2.55 -17.56
N PHE A 243 2.30 1.52 -16.72
CA PHE A 243 3.19 0.38 -16.95
C PHE A 243 2.69 -0.55 -18.07
N ALA A 244 1.37 -0.71 -18.24
CA ALA A 244 0.83 -1.41 -19.41
C ALA A 244 1.14 -0.65 -20.71
N SER A 245 0.98 0.68 -20.71
CA SER A 245 1.31 1.53 -21.87
C SER A 245 2.77 1.40 -22.26
N LEU A 246 3.69 1.51 -21.28
CA LEU A 246 5.13 1.37 -21.49
C LEU A 246 5.49 0.05 -22.19
N VAL A 247 5.07 -1.09 -21.62
CA VAL A 247 5.37 -2.41 -22.18
C VAL A 247 4.78 -2.57 -23.59
N LEU A 248 3.55 -2.09 -23.82
CA LEU A 248 2.91 -2.19 -25.13
C LEU A 248 3.59 -1.31 -26.20
N SER A 249 3.99 -0.08 -25.86
CA SER A 249 4.65 0.82 -26.81
C SER A 249 6.07 0.37 -27.16
N GLU A 250 6.85 -0.10 -26.18
CA GLU A 250 8.20 -0.65 -26.38
C GLU A 250 8.16 -1.91 -27.28
N LEU A 251 7.14 -2.75 -27.12
CA LEU A 251 6.88 -3.92 -27.98
C LEU A 251 6.17 -3.56 -29.31
N GLY A 252 6.05 -2.27 -29.65
CA GLY A 252 5.64 -1.82 -30.98
C GLY A 252 4.12 -1.71 -31.23
N ALA A 253 3.27 -1.80 -30.20
CA ALA A 253 1.85 -1.47 -30.33
C ALA A 253 1.65 0.05 -30.54
N ASN A 254 0.60 0.42 -31.26
CA ASN A 254 0.15 1.81 -31.34
C ASN A 254 -0.81 2.08 -30.17
N VAL A 255 -0.30 2.71 -29.11
CA VAL A 255 -1.04 2.91 -27.85
C VAL A 255 -1.67 4.30 -27.79
N THR A 256 -2.96 4.35 -27.47
CA THR A 256 -3.65 5.57 -27.05
C THR A 256 -4.00 5.45 -25.57
N LEU A 257 -3.40 6.29 -24.72
CA LEU A 257 -3.66 6.35 -23.28
C LEU A 257 -4.73 7.41 -23.00
N ILE A 258 -5.86 7.00 -22.45
CA ILE A 258 -7.04 7.83 -22.24
C ILE A 258 -7.23 8.05 -20.74
N GLU A 259 -7.28 9.30 -20.32
CA GLU A 259 -7.43 9.70 -18.92
C GLU A 259 -8.53 10.75 -18.78
N ARG A 260 -9.54 10.44 -17.96
CA ARG A 260 -10.69 11.33 -17.70
C ARG A 260 -10.25 12.61 -16.99
N GLY A 261 -9.27 12.52 -16.09
CA GLY A 261 -8.71 13.68 -15.42
C GLY A 261 -7.57 14.36 -16.15
N GLN A 262 -6.96 15.31 -15.45
CA GLN A 262 -5.97 16.20 -16.05
C GLN A 262 -4.52 15.74 -15.82
N ALA A 263 -3.61 16.29 -16.62
CA ALA A 263 -2.16 16.22 -16.38
C ALA A 263 -1.82 16.76 -14.98
N VAL A 264 -0.76 16.24 -14.36
CA VAL A 264 -0.45 16.42 -12.94
C VAL A 264 -0.32 17.88 -12.53
N GLU A 265 0.13 18.77 -13.42
CA GLU A 265 0.20 20.22 -13.17
C GLU A 265 -1.18 20.86 -13.04
N GLN A 266 -2.12 20.54 -13.93
CA GLN A 266 -3.48 21.07 -13.89
C GLN A 266 -4.28 20.41 -12.77
N ARG A 267 -4.17 19.09 -12.62
CA ARG A 267 -4.77 18.33 -11.51
C ARG A 267 -4.34 18.87 -10.14
N GLY A 268 -3.08 19.29 -10.00
CA GLY A 268 -2.58 19.98 -8.81
C GLY A 268 -3.21 21.36 -8.57
N ARG A 269 -3.52 22.12 -9.63
CA ARG A 269 -4.28 23.37 -9.53
C ARG A 269 -5.73 23.11 -9.11
N ASP A 270 -6.37 22.07 -9.66
CA ASP A 270 -7.75 21.71 -9.35
C ASP A 270 -7.89 21.24 -7.89
N ILE A 271 -6.95 20.41 -7.40
CA ILE A 271 -6.84 20.02 -6.00
C ILE A 271 -6.54 21.23 -5.10
N GLY A 272 -5.72 22.18 -5.55
CA GLY A 272 -5.49 23.44 -4.84
C GLY A 272 -6.77 24.31 -4.73
N ALA A 273 -7.54 24.40 -5.81
CA ALA A 273 -8.83 25.12 -5.84
C ALA A 273 -9.87 24.45 -4.93
N LEU A 274 -9.91 23.11 -4.90
CA LEU A 274 -10.70 22.36 -3.93
C LEU A 274 -10.31 22.71 -2.49
N VAL A 275 -9.02 22.62 -2.14
CA VAL A 275 -8.52 22.85 -0.78
C VAL A 275 -8.73 24.28 -0.29
N VAL A 276 -8.63 25.29 -1.18
CA VAL A 276 -8.73 26.71 -0.80
C VAL A 276 -10.14 27.28 -0.97
N ARG A 277 -10.88 26.87 -2.00
CA ARG A 277 -12.17 27.47 -2.42
C ARG A 277 -13.35 26.52 -2.33
N ARG A 278 -13.16 25.28 -1.85
CA ARG A 278 -14.17 24.19 -1.86
C ARG A 278 -14.68 23.82 -3.27
N ALA A 279 -13.94 24.19 -4.31
CA ALA A 279 -14.29 23.93 -5.70
C ALA A 279 -13.80 22.54 -6.15
N LEU A 280 -14.64 21.52 -6.00
CA LEU A 280 -14.35 20.18 -6.53
C LEU A 280 -14.52 20.15 -8.05
N GLN A 281 -13.51 19.67 -8.77
CA GLN A 281 -13.65 19.23 -10.15
C GLN A 281 -13.97 17.71 -10.14
N PRO A 282 -15.17 17.26 -10.56
CA PRO A 282 -15.58 15.85 -10.47
C PRO A 282 -14.67 14.90 -11.26
N GLU A 283 -14.04 15.42 -12.31
CA GLU A 283 -13.17 14.68 -13.23
C GLU A 283 -11.67 14.85 -12.93
N SER A 284 -11.28 15.84 -12.11
CA SER A 284 -9.87 16.17 -11.81
C SER A 284 -9.67 16.39 -10.31
N ASN A 285 -9.31 15.33 -9.60
CA ASN A 285 -9.30 15.29 -8.13
C ASN A 285 -8.32 14.23 -7.60
N PHE A 286 -8.37 13.92 -6.30
CA PHE A 286 -7.50 12.93 -5.67
C PHE A 286 -7.63 11.51 -6.27
N CYS A 287 -8.73 11.17 -6.95
CA CYS A 287 -8.92 9.87 -7.58
C CYS A 287 -8.56 9.85 -9.08
N TYR A 288 -8.91 10.89 -9.85
CA TYR A 288 -8.83 10.90 -11.32
C TYR A 288 -7.79 11.89 -11.88
N GLY A 289 -7.15 11.52 -13.00
CA GLY A 289 -6.06 12.25 -13.66
C GLY A 289 -4.68 11.61 -13.45
N GLU A 290 -3.62 12.26 -13.95
CA GLU A 290 -2.28 11.66 -14.13
C GLU A 290 -1.72 10.96 -12.87
N GLY A 291 -1.41 9.67 -12.99
CA GLY A 291 -0.95 8.79 -11.90
C GLY A 291 -2.07 8.20 -11.02
N GLY A 292 -3.33 8.53 -11.31
CA GLY A 292 -4.52 8.02 -10.61
C GLY A 292 -4.53 8.34 -9.11
N ALA A 293 -5.09 7.44 -8.29
CA ALA A 293 -5.14 7.59 -6.84
C ALA A 293 -3.76 7.53 -6.14
N GLY A 294 -2.69 7.15 -6.85
CA GLY A 294 -1.34 7.06 -6.29
C GLY A 294 -0.69 8.42 -6.03
N THR A 295 -1.03 9.46 -6.80
CA THR A 295 -0.25 10.71 -6.91
C THR A 295 -0.25 11.55 -5.63
N TRP A 296 -1.43 11.89 -5.08
CA TRP A 296 -1.56 12.64 -3.83
C TRP A 296 -1.63 11.68 -2.63
N SER A 297 -0.57 10.91 -2.45
CA SER A 297 -0.42 9.97 -1.33
C SER A 297 0.96 10.10 -0.67
N ASP A 298 1.17 9.36 0.42
CA ASP A 298 2.52 9.11 1.00
C ASP A 298 3.41 8.28 0.07
N GLY A 299 2.87 7.70 -1.02
CA GLY A 299 3.65 7.02 -2.05
C GLY A 299 4.33 5.74 -1.55
N LYS A 300 3.69 4.99 -0.64
CA LYS A 300 4.26 3.76 -0.07
C LYS A 300 4.43 2.68 -1.13
N LEU A 301 5.63 2.11 -1.22
CA LEU A 301 5.96 1.06 -2.19
C LEU A 301 6.09 -0.34 -1.54
N VAL A 302 5.46 -0.54 -0.38
CA VAL A 302 5.35 -1.86 0.26
C VAL A 302 4.30 -2.72 -0.46
N THR A 303 4.60 -4.01 -0.67
CA THR A 303 3.72 -4.93 -1.41
C THR A 303 3.71 -6.34 -0.82
N ARG A 304 2.60 -7.06 -1.00
CA ARG A 304 2.42 -8.46 -0.55
C ARG A 304 2.95 -9.50 -1.53
N ILE A 305 3.15 -9.14 -2.81
CA ILE A 305 3.66 -10.08 -3.84
C ILE A 305 5.14 -10.46 -3.64
N GLY A 306 5.83 -9.78 -2.73
CA GLY A 306 7.22 -10.01 -2.33
C GLY A 306 8.13 -8.93 -2.89
N ARG A 307 8.75 -8.11 -2.03
CA ARG A 307 9.62 -7.00 -2.45
C ARG A 307 10.75 -7.45 -3.40
N ASN A 308 11.35 -8.60 -3.12
CA ASN A 308 12.53 -9.09 -3.82
C ASN A 308 12.14 -10.02 -5.00
N SER A 309 10.91 -9.95 -5.51
CA SER A 309 10.59 -10.62 -6.78
C SER A 309 11.11 -9.78 -7.95
N ASP A 310 11.57 -10.46 -8.99
CA ASP A 310 12.22 -9.84 -10.14
C ASP A 310 11.31 -8.77 -10.80
N SER A 311 10.02 -9.07 -10.98
CA SER A 311 9.00 -8.09 -11.43
C SER A 311 8.82 -6.86 -10.53
N VAL A 312 8.96 -6.98 -9.20
CA VAL A 312 8.91 -5.82 -8.30
C VAL A 312 10.18 -4.99 -8.42
N GLN A 313 11.35 -5.64 -8.52
CA GLN A 313 12.61 -4.92 -8.71
C GLN A 313 12.64 -4.17 -10.05
N ALA A 314 12.16 -4.77 -11.14
CA ALA A 314 12.02 -4.09 -12.43
C ALA A 314 11.13 -2.84 -12.33
N VAL A 315 9.96 -2.94 -11.68
CA VAL A 315 9.07 -1.78 -11.43
C VAL A 315 9.76 -0.72 -10.55
N MET A 316 10.46 -1.12 -9.48
CA MET A 316 11.15 -0.18 -8.59
C MET A 316 12.31 0.55 -9.30
N ASN A 317 13.11 -0.14 -10.10
CA ASN A 317 14.16 0.48 -10.92
C ASN A 317 13.57 1.41 -11.99
N THR A 318 12.43 1.04 -12.59
CA THR A 318 11.69 1.92 -13.53
C THR A 318 11.22 3.21 -12.85
N LEU A 319 10.79 3.17 -11.59
CA LEU A 319 10.48 4.37 -10.83
C LEU A 319 11.73 5.25 -10.59
N VAL A 320 12.89 4.64 -10.32
CA VAL A 320 14.18 5.37 -10.17
C VAL A 320 14.61 5.98 -11.50
N HIS A 321 14.51 5.26 -12.61
CA HIS A 321 14.78 5.74 -13.96
C HIS A 321 13.97 7.02 -14.26
N PHE A 322 12.69 7.07 -13.90
CA PHE A 322 11.86 8.27 -14.07
C PHE A 322 12.03 9.34 -12.97
N GLY A 323 12.98 9.19 -12.05
CA GLY A 323 13.38 10.22 -11.09
C GLY A 323 12.94 10.00 -9.64
N ALA A 324 12.59 8.78 -9.24
CA ALA A 324 12.53 8.44 -7.83
C ALA A 324 13.94 8.44 -7.18
N PRO A 325 14.07 8.80 -5.88
CA PRO A 325 15.29 8.57 -5.11
C PRO A 325 15.72 7.10 -5.14
N SER A 326 17.01 6.81 -5.38
CA SER A 326 17.53 5.43 -5.46
C SER A 326 17.43 4.69 -4.12
N GLU A 327 17.33 5.43 -3.02
CA GLU A 327 17.10 4.93 -1.67
C GLU A 327 15.87 4.01 -1.56
N ILE A 328 14.86 4.16 -2.44
CA ILE A 328 13.69 3.26 -2.44
C ILE A 328 14.05 1.79 -2.71
N LEU A 329 15.19 1.52 -3.36
CA LEU A 329 15.73 0.18 -3.64
C LEU A 329 16.36 -0.45 -2.38
N LEU A 330 16.90 0.38 -1.50
CA LEU A 330 17.52 -0.02 -0.24
C LEU A 330 16.49 -0.11 0.90
N ASP A 331 15.45 0.72 0.84
CA ASP A 331 14.62 0.99 2.00
C ASP A 331 13.81 -0.21 2.53
N GLY A 332 13.72 -0.24 3.86
CA GLY A 332 12.96 -1.25 4.59
C GLY A 332 11.46 -1.19 4.28
N LYS A 333 10.96 0.04 4.22
CA LYS A 333 9.56 0.44 4.02
C LYS A 333 9.55 1.66 3.08
N PRO A 334 9.90 1.50 1.80
CA PRO A 334 10.09 2.61 0.87
C PRO A 334 8.83 3.46 0.72
N HIS A 335 9.03 4.75 0.52
CA HIS A 335 7.98 5.69 0.16
C HIS A 335 8.54 6.85 -0.67
N LEU A 336 7.68 7.50 -1.44
CA LEU A 336 8.06 8.64 -2.29
C LEU A 336 7.55 9.98 -1.76
N GLY A 337 6.33 10.01 -1.23
CA GLY A 337 5.59 11.23 -0.94
C GLY A 337 5.09 11.97 -2.19
N THR A 338 4.05 12.79 -1.98
CA THR A 338 3.34 13.50 -3.06
C THR A 338 4.25 14.41 -3.91
N ASP A 339 5.19 15.10 -3.28
CA ASP A 339 6.12 16.03 -3.93
C ASP A 339 7.07 15.36 -4.94
N ARG A 340 7.52 14.12 -4.67
CA ARG A 340 8.40 13.37 -5.59
C ARG A 340 7.61 12.72 -6.72
N LEU A 341 6.38 12.28 -6.46
CA LEU A 341 5.50 11.67 -7.46
C LEU A 341 5.17 12.60 -8.62
N ILE A 342 5.00 13.90 -8.37
CA ILE A 342 4.68 14.89 -9.43
C ILE A 342 5.78 14.97 -10.50
N GLY A 343 7.05 15.06 -10.08
CA GLY A 343 8.19 15.11 -11.01
C GLY A 343 8.36 13.79 -11.77
N LEU A 344 8.22 12.66 -11.06
CA LEU A 344 8.32 11.32 -11.63
C LEU A 344 7.28 11.08 -12.72
N LEU A 345 6.02 11.41 -12.47
CA LEU A 345 4.93 11.20 -13.43
C LEU A 345 5.13 12.02 -14.71
N ARG A 346 5.59 13.28 -14.60
CA ARG A 346 5.94 14.10 -15.76
C ARG A 346 7.02 13.43 -16.62
N ASN A 347 8.09 12.92 -16.00
CA ASN A 347 9.16 12.24 -16.71
C ASN A 347 8.66 10.96 -17.39
N PHE A 348 7.83 10.17 -16.70
CA PHE A 348 7.18 8.97 -17.27
C PHE A 348 6.33 9.34 -18.50
N ARG A 349 5.49 10.39 -18.41
CA ARG A 349 4.71 10.89 -19.55
C ARG A 349 5.60 11.34 -20.70
N HIS A 350 6.65 12.10 -20.46
CA HIS A 350 7.56 12.56 -21.52
C HIS A 350 8.19 11.37 -22.25
N HIS A 351 8.58 10.32 -21.53
CA HIS A 351 9.10 9.10 -22.12
C HIS A 351 8.03 8.36 -22.97
N LEU A 352 6.82 8.17 -22.46
CA LEU A 352 5.72 7.55 -23.24
C LEU A 352 5.40 8.35 -24.52
N VAL A 353 5.39 9.68 -24.45
CA VAL A 353 5.22 10.53 -25.64
C VAL A 353 6.40 10.37 -26.61
N GLY A 354 7.63 10.22 -26.10
CA GLY A 354 8.81 9.91 -26.90
C GLY A 354 8.74 8.55 -27.62
N LEU A 355 8.09 7.55 -27.02
CA LEU A 355 7.77 6.27 -27.66
C LEU A 355 6.59 6.35 -28.66
N GLY A 356 5.96 7.52 -28.80
CA GLY A 356 4.83 7.74 -29.71
C GLY A 356 3.46 7.39 -29.15
N VAL A 357 3.30 7.29 -27.82
CA VAL A 357 1.99 7.08 -27.17
C VAL A 357 1.14 8.35 -27.27
N ASP A 358 -0.07 8.22 -27.80
CA ASP A 358 -1.07 9.30 -27.87
C ASP A 358 -1.80 9.41 -26.52
N ILE A 359 -1.42 10.39 -25.69
CA ILE A 359 -1.98 10.59 -24.34
C ILE A 359 -3.08 11.66 -24.37
N LYS A 360 -4.32 11.26 -24.08
CA LYS A 360 -5.51 12.11 -24.04
C LYS A 360 -5.99 12.32 -22.61
N PHE A 361 -5.55 13.44 -22.00
CA PHE A 361 -6.12 13.93 -20.73
C PHE A 361 -7.46 14.63 -20.97
N GLY A 362 -8.27 14.75 -19.91
CA GLY A 362 -9.60 15.34 -19.99
C GLY A 362 -10.53 14.57 -20.92
N THR A 363 -10.29 13.28 -21.13
CA THR A 363 -11.02 12.43 -22.09
C THR A 363 -11.62 11.24 -21.35
N ARG A 364 -12.94 11.23 -21.17
CA ARG A 364 -13.66 10.19 -20.41
C ARG A 364 -14.09 9.06 -21.33
N LEU A 365 -13.95 7.81 -20.87
CA LEU A 365 -14.60 6.65 -21.49
C LEU A 365 -16.08 6.64 -21.09
N ASP A 366 -16.98 6.78 -22.06
CA ASP A 366 -18.42 6.71 -21.82
C ASP A 366 -18.99 5.32 -22.14
N ASP A 367 -18.48 4.64 -23.19
CA ASP A 367 -19.07 3.40 -23.70
C ASP A 367 -18.07 2.50 -24.46
N LEU A 368 -18.37 1.21 -24.56
CA LEU A 368 -17.65 0.24 -25.40
C LEU A 368 -18.37 0.02 -26.72
N ILE A 369 -17.62 -0.25 -27.79
CA ILE A 369 -18.16 -0.65 -29.10
C ILE A 369 -17.88 -2.13 -29.29
N VAL A 370 -18.95 -2.93 -29.27
CA VAL A 370 -18.89 -4.40 -29.24
C VAL A 370 -19.62 -4.97 -30.44
N GLU A 371 -18.92 -5.79 -31.22
CA GLU A 371 -19.45 -6.55 -32.34
C GLU A 371 -19.16 -8.04 -32.10
N ASN A 372 -20.17 -8.92 -32.23
CA ASN A 372 -20.00 -10.38 -32.09
C ASN A 372 -19.27 -10.82 -30.79
N LYS A 373 -19.57 -10.15 -29.66
CA LYS A 373 -18.88 -10.34 -28.35
C LYS A 373 -17.38 -10.00 -28.33
N LYS A 374 -16.91 -9.20 -29.28
CA LYS A 374 -15.55 -8.66 -29.36
C LYS A 374 -15.60 -7.13 -29.35
N ILE A 375 -14.71 -6.49 -28.60
CA ILE A 375 -14.49 -5.05 -28.69
C ILE A 375 -13.81 -4.69 -30.02
N VAL A 376 -14.36 -3.69 -30.70
CA VAL A 376 -13.80 -3.08 -31.91
C VAL A 376 -13.44 -1.60 -31.71
N GLY A 377 -13.80 -1.03 -30.56
CA GLY A 377 -13.55 0.37 -30.23
C GLY A 377 -14.24 0.83 -28.95
N ILE A 378 -14.23 2.13 -28.74
CA ILE A 378 -14.81 2.83 -27.58
C ILE A 378 -15.47 4.14 -28.01
N LYS A 379 -16.35 4.67 -27.16
CA LYS A 379 -16.84 6.05 -27.26
C LYS A 379 -16.25 6.88 -26.11
N VAL A 380 -15.78 8.08 -26.43
CA VAL A 380 -15.20 9.01 -25.47
C VAL A 380 -15.78 10.41 -25.60
N SER A 381 -15.85 11.16 -24.51
CA SER A 381 -16.22 12.59 -24.50
C SER A 381 -15.13 13.43 -23.82
N ASP A 382 -15.16 14.75 -24.03
CA ASP A 382 -14.42 15.67 -23.18
C ASP A 382 -15.00 15.57 -21.76
N ALA A 383 -14.15 15.45 -20.75
CA ALA A 383 -14.57 15.28 -19.38
C ALA A 383 -15.32 16.52 -18.83
N ARG A 384 -15.17 17.69 -19.47
CA ARG A 384 -15.93 18.91 -19.16
C ARG A 384 -17.38 18.88 -19.66
N ASP A 385 -17.67 18.05 -20.65
CA ASP A 385 -19.02 17.88 -21.20
C ASP A 385 -19.82 16.88 -20.36
N ASP A 386 -21.15 17.00 -20.39
CA ASP A 386 -22.05 16.04 -19.75
C ASP A 386 -21.85 14.62 -20.34
N PRO A 387 -21.85 13.55 -19.52
CA PRO A 387 -21.64 12.18 -19.99
C PRO A 387 -22.57 11.80 -21.16
N GLY A 388 -21.99 11.28 -22.25
CA GLY A 388 -22.73 10.95 -23.47
C GLY A 388 -22.89 12.11 -24.47
N SER A 389 -22.48 13.34 -24.11
CA SER A 389 -22.48 14.49 -25.03
C SER A 389 -21.21 14.51 -25.88
N ASN A 390 -21.33 14.96 -27.13
CA ASN A 390 -20.21 15.12 -28.07
C ASN A 390 -19.31 13.88 -28.24
N CYS A 391 -19.85 12.66 -28.04
CA CYS A 391 -19.05 11.43 -28.07
C CYS A 391 -18.33 11.19 -29.40
N GLN A 392 -17.01 11.03 -29.33
CA GLN A 392 -16.18 10.54 -30.42
C GLN A 392 -16.05 9.01 -30.37
N THR A 393 -16.28 8.36 -31.50
CA THR A 393 -15.96 6.93 -31.69
C THR A 393 -14.50 6.75 -32.10
N LEU A 394 -13.79 5.85 -31.41
CA LEU A 394 -12.39 5.49 -31.68
C LEU A 394 -12.26 3.96 -31.81
N THR A 395 -11.61 3.49 -32.88
CA THR A 395 -11.45 2.05 -33.18
C THR A 395 -10.12 1.48 -32.68
N PHE A 396 -10.20 0.31 -32.03
CA PHE A 396 -9.05 -0.37 -31.41
C PHE A 396 -9.17 -1.89 -31.54
N ASP A 397 -8.01 -2.57 -31.63
CA ASP A 397 -7.91 -4.02 -31.69
C ASP A 397 -8.04 -4.67 -30.29
N ALA A 398 -7.73 -3.91 -29.23
CA ALA A 398 -7.88 -4.28 -27.82
C ALA A 398 -8.03 -3.04 -26.91
N VAL A 399 -8.66 -3.23 -25.75
CA VAL A 399 -8.85 -2.22 -24.71
C VAL A 399 -8.37 -2.73 -23.36
N VAL A 400 -7.35 -2.09 -22.80
CA VAL A 400 -6.86 -2.30 -21.43
C VAL A 400 -7.60 -1.35 -20.49
N LEU A 401 -8.30 -1.91 -19.51
CA LEU A 401 -9.14 -1.15 -18.58
C LEU A 401 -8.45 -1.03 -17.21
N ALA A 402 -7.84 0.13 -16.96
CA ALA A 402 -6.99 0.45 -15.81
C ALA A 402 -7.58 1.58 -14.92
N VAL A 403 -8.91 1.70 -14.90
CA VAL A 403 -9.68 2.87 -14.42
C VAL A 403 -9.63 3.15 -12.90
N GLY A 404 -9.02 2.26 -12.11
CA GLY A 404 -9.02 2.36 -10.65
C GLY A 404 -10.40 2.13 -10.01
N HIS A 405 -10.44 1.96 -8.69
CA HIS A 405 -11.65 1.49 -8.01
C HIS A 405 -12.72 2.58 -7.74
N SER A 406 -12.50 3.81 -8.20
CA SER A 406 -13.44 4.93 -8.03
C SER A 406 -14.27 5.23 -9.29
N ALA A 407 -14.00 4.60 -10.43
CA ALA A 407 -14.76 4.77 -11.68
C ALA A 407 -16.08 3.95 -11.64
N ARG A 408 -17.02 4.37 -10.78
CA ARG A 408 -18.29 3.67 -10.52
C ARG A 408 -19.24 3.67 -11.72
N ASP A 409 -19.13 4.69 -12.56
CA ASP A 409 -19.79 4.82 -13.86
C ASP A 409 -19.35 3.72 -14.83
N VAL A 410 -18.05 3.45 -14.93
CA VAL A 410 -17.50 2.37 -15.76
C VAL A 410 -18.03 1.00 -15.32
N TYR A 411 -18.16 0.74 -14.02
CA TYR A 411 -18.76 -0.52 -13.54
C TYR A 411 -20.21 -0.72 -14.00
N GLN A 412 -21.00 0.37 -14.05
CA GLN A 412 -22.38 0.32 -14.54
C GLN A 412 -22.44 0.05 -16.04
N MET A 413 -21.59 0.71 -16.82
CA MET A 413 -21.46 0.49 -18.26
C MET A 413 -20.99 -0.94 -18.60
N LEU A 414 -20.05 -1.50 -17.85
CA LEU A 414 -19.62 -2.90 -18.02
C LEU A 414 -20.77 -3.90 -17.81
N LEU A 415 -21.68 -3.65 -16.87
CA LEU A 415 -22.87 -4.50 -16.70
C LEU A 415 -23.84 -4.40 -17.88
N TRP A 416 -24.01 -3.23 -18.48
CA TRP A 416 -24.82 -3.08 -19.70
C TRP A 416 -24.24 -3.88 -20.88
N HIS A 417 -22.92 -4.01 -20.95
CA HIS A 417 -22.22 -4.89 -21.91
C HIS A 417 -22.16 -6.37 -21.49
N ASN A 418 -22.88 -6.77 -20.43
CA ASN A 418 -22.90 -8.13 -19.88
C ASN A 418 -21.51 -8.68 -19.50
N VAL A 419 -20.58 -7.79 -19.11
CA VAL A 419 -19.26 -8.20 -18.62
C VAL A 419 -19.41 -8.89 -17.27
N ALA A 420 -18.77 -10.05 -17.11
CA ALA A 420 -18.82 -10.84 -15.89
C ALA A 420 -18.14 -10.11 -14.72
N ILE A 421 -18.95 -9.60 -13.80
CA ILE A 421 -18.53 -8.91 -12.59
C ILE A 421 -19.12 -9.65 -11.38
N VAL A 422 -18.32 -9.81 -10.33
CA VAL A 422 -18.76 -10.37 -9.04
C VAL A 422 -18.53 -9.39 -7.90
N PRO A 423 -19.38 -9.36 -6.85
CA PRO A 423 -19.08 -8.65 -5.61
C PRO A 423 -17.78 -9.16 -4.99
N LYS A 424 -17.02 -8.26 -4.35
CA LYS A 424 -15.75 -8.59 -3.70
C LYS A 424 -15.69 -7.98 -2.31
N ASP A 425 -15.28 -8.78 -1.31
CA ASP A 425 -14.99 -8.30 0.05
C ASP A 425 -14.00 -7.11 -0.01
N PHE A 426 -14.26 -6.10 0.81
CA PHE A 426 -13.38 -4.93 1.00
C PHE A 426 -13.41 -4.50 2.47
N SER A 427 -12.85 -3.34 2.81
CA SER A 427 -12.85 -2.85 4.19
C SER A 427 -13.34 -1.41 4.25
N VAL A 428 -14.01 -1.06 5.34
CA VAL A 428 -14.54 0.29 5.59
C VAL A 428 -14.29 0.71 7.03
N GLY A 429 -14.23 2.01 7.28
CA GLY A 429 -14.18 2.51 8.64
C GLY A 429 -14.01 4.01 8.71
N LEU A 430 -13.21 4.46 9.68
CA LEU A 430 -13.05 5.87 10.05
C LEU A 430 -11.55 6.20 10.05
N ARG A 431 -11.19 7.47 9.77
CA ARG A 431 -9.78 7.88 9.78
C ARG A 431 -9.40 8.50 11.14
N ILE A 432 -8.51 7.84 11.87
CA ILE A 432 -7.98 8.32 13.15
C ILE A 432 -6.75 9.21 12.93
N GLU A 433 -6.64 10.28 13.72
CA GLU A 433 -5.53 11.23 13.71
C GLU A 433 -5.00 11.46 15.13
N HIS A 434 -3.68 11.57 15.24
CA HIS A 434 -2.93 11.81 16.48
C HIS A 434 -1.80 12.83 16.22
N PRO A 435 -1.31 13.55 17.23
CA PRO A 435 -0.02 14.22 17.16
C PRO A 435 1.11 13.20 16.81
N GLN A 436 1.90 13.46 15.78
CA GLN A 436 3.01 12.59 15.37
C GLN A 436 4.05 12.42 16.48
N GLU A 437 4.25 13.44 17.33
CA GLU A 437 5.12 13.34 18.51
C GLU A 437 4.65 12.28 19.51
N LEU A 438 3.34 12.08 19.67
CA LEU A 438 2.78 11.04 20.52
C LEU A 438 3.11 9.66 19.93
N ILE A 439 2.91 9.47 18.62
CA ILE A 439 3.27 8.22 17.93
C ILE A 439 4.78 7.97 17.99
N ASN A 440 5.62 9.00 17.83
CA ASN A 440 7.07 8.91 18.01
C ASN A 440 7.42 8.43 19.43
N LYS A 441 6.80 8.98 20.47
CA LYS A 441 7.01 8.57 21.88
C LYS A 441 6.54 7.13 22.13
N ILE A 442 5.38 6.73 21.60
CA ILE A 442 4.81 5.37 21.75
C ILE A 442 5.70 4.31 21.10
N GLN A 443 6.26 4.59 19.91
CA GLN A 443 7.11 3.66 19.16
C GLN A 443 8.56 3.65 19.65
N TYR A 444 9.14 4.83 19.92
CA TYR A 444 10.61 4.99 20.08
C TYR A 444 11.04 5.48 21.46
N SER A 445 10.11 5.79 22.38
CA SER A 445 10.43 6.26 23.74
C SER A 445 11.39 7.46 23.72
N SER A 446 12.56 7.37 24.37
CA SER A 446 13.60 8.42 24.38
C SER A 446 14.11 8.81 22.99
N LEU A 447 14.14 7.88 22.03
CA LEU A 447 14.56 8.14 20.65
C LEU A 447 13.53 8.95 19.84
N ALA A 448 12.38 9.30 20.42
CA ALA A 448 11.40 10.16 19.75
C ALA A 448 11.96 11.56 19.40
N ALA A 449 12.94 12.05 20.17
CA ALA A 449 13.63 13.32 19.89
C ALA A 449 14.47 13.25 18.60
N GLU A 450 15.04 12.08 18.30
CA GLU A 450 15.89 11.81 17.13
C GLU A 450 15.13 11.78 15.79
N VAL A 451 13.83 12.02 15.78
CA VAL A 451 13.01 12.10 14.56
C VAL A 451 13.08 13.49 13.91
N GLN A 452 13.19 14.56 14.71
CA GLN A 452 13.36 15.96 14.30
C GLN A 452 12.56 16.40 13.05
N LEU A 453 11.24 16.19 13.04
CA LEU A 453 10.35 16.51 11.90
C LEU A 453 10.87 15.95 10.55
N GLY A 454 11.31 14.68 10.58
CA GLY A 454 11.81 13.92 9.43
C GLY A 454 13.26 14.21 9.03
N ARG A 455 13.94 15.16 9.69
CA ARG A 455 15.38 15.45 9.45
C ARG A 455 16.33 14.61 10.30
N GLY A 456 15.82 14.03 11.39
CA GLY A 456 16.67 13.41 12.39
C GLY A 456 17.16 12.02 11.99
N LYS A 457 18.03 11.46 12.83
CA LYS A 457 18.68 10.17 12.64
C LYS A 457 17.70 8.99 12.49
N VAL A 458 16.57 9.08 13.18
CA VAL A 458 15.53 8.03 13.30
C VAL A 458 14.37 8.35 12.33
N PRO A 459 13.81 7.36 11.60
CA PRO A 459 12.67 7.58 10.71
C PRO A 459 11.43 8.12 11.45
N VAL A 460 10.52 8.77 10.74
CA VAL A 460 9.25 9.23 11.33
C VAL A 460 8.40 8.01 11.68
N ALA A 461 7.91 7.96 12.92
CA ALA A 461 7.38 6.73 13.49
C ALA A 461 6.10 6.25 12.79
N ASP A 462 6.12 4.98 12.37
CA ASP A 462 5.00 4.28 11.76
C ASP A 462 4.41 3.22 12.70
N TYR A 463 3.15 2.87 12.48
CA TYR A 463 2.49 1.74 13.15
C TYR A 463 1.65 0.92 12.18
N LYS A 464 1.54 -0.38 12.49
CA LYS A 464 0.61 -1.31 11.86
C LYS A 464 -0.01 -2.17 12.96
N VAL A 465 -1.33 -2.11 13.07
CA VAL A 465 -2.09 -2.85 14.09
C VAL A 465 -3.17 -3.70 13.42
N VAL A 466 -3.44 -4.89 13.95
CA VAL A 466 -4.40 -5.87 13.41
C VAL A 466 -5.02 -6.63 14.57
N LYS A 467 -6.36 -6.73 14.59
CA LYS A 467 -7.13 -7.49 15.58
C LYS A 467 -8.26 -8.25 14.90
N TYR A 468 -8.62 -9.38 15.48
CA TYR A 468 -9.84 -10.11 15.14
C TYR A 468 -10.80 -9.91 16.32
N VAL A 469 -11.97 -9.35 16.04
CA VAL A 469 -13.01 -9.07 17.05
C VAL A 469 -14.10 -10.12 16.90
N GLY A 470 -14.47 -10.82 17.97
CA GLY A 470 -15.39 -11.96 17.97
C GLY A 470 -14.79 -13.28 18.50
N GLU A 471 -13.50 -13.30 18.86
CA GLU A 471 -12.90 -14.43 19.57
C GLU A 471 -12.86 -14.15 21.09
N GLY A 472 -13.63 -14.93 21.87
CA GLY A 472 -13.50 -14.98 23.33
C GLY A 472 -14.14 -13.85 24.15
N ASN A 473 -15.03 -13.02 23.58
CA ASN A 473 -15.78 -12.01 24.33
C ASN A 473 -17.29 -12.12 24.05
N GLU A 474 -18.05 -12.67 25.01
CA GLU A 474 -19.49 -12.97 24.86
C GLU A 474 -20.33 -11.71 24.55
N ALA A 475 -20.00 -10.56 25.13
CA ALA A 475 -20.69 -9.29 24.87
C ALA A 475 -20.39 -8.72 23.47
N ALA A 476 -19.23 -9.03 22.89
CA ALA A 476 -18.96 -8.70 21.50
C ALA A 476 -19.69 -9.66 20.54
N ASN A 477 -19.81 -10.93 20.92
CA ASN A 477 -20.33 -11.99 20.06
C ASN A 477 -21.83 -11.85 19.76
N SER A 478 -22.62 -11.30 20.68
CA SER A 478 -24.04 -10.99 20.44
C SER A 478 -24.22 -9.89 19.37
N CYS A 479 -23.49 -8.78 19.49
CA CYS A 479 -23.54 -7.65 18.54
C CYS A 479 -22.88 -7.95 17.18
N LEU A 480 -22.05 -8.99 17.09
CA LEU A 480 -21.35 -9.41 15.87
C LEU A 480 -21.95 -10.67 15.22
N GLU A 481 -23.13 -11.12 15.66
CA GLU A 481 -23.82 -12.32 15.15
C GLU A 481 -22.92 -13.59 15.18
N GLY A 482 -22.05 -13.69 16.18
CA GLY A 482 -21.07 -14.78 16.31
C GLY A 482 -19.95 -14.78 15.27
N ARG A 483 -19.77 -13.71 14.47
CA ARG A 483 -18.75 -13.64 13.40
C ARG A 483 -17.48 -12.94 13.88
N SER A 484 -16.32 -13.57 13.65
CA SER A 484 -15.02 -12.94 13.82
C SER A 484 -14.71 -11.98 12.66
N ARG A 485 -14.48 -10.69 12.93
CA ARG A 485 -14.14 -9.66 11.94
C ARG A 485 -12.71 -9.17 12.08
N SER A 486 -12.00 -9.05 10.96
CA SER A 486 -10.67 -8.42 10.94
C SER A 486 -10.82 -6.90 10.98
N CYS A 487 -10.14 -6.28 11.95
CA CYS A 487 -10.05 -4.84 12.13
C CYS A 487 -8.56 -4.44 12.13
N TYR A 488 -8.16 -3.46 11.33
CA TYR A 488 -6.74 -3.13 11.17
C TYR A 488 -6.49 -1.68 10.76
N SER A 489 -5.25 -1.21 10.95
CA SER A 489 -4.82 0.08 10.40
C SER A 489 -4.42 -0.05 8.92
N PHE A 490 -5.02 0.79 8.10
CA PHE A 490 -4.81 0.90 6.65
C PHE A 490 -4.32 2.32 6.30
N CYS A 491 -3.52 2.42 5.24
CA CYS A 491 -2.95 3.67 4.73
C CYS A 491 -2.40 4.63 5.82
N MET A 492 -1.75 4.11 6.88
CA MET A 492 -1.20 4.95 7.95
C MET A 492 -0.12 5.87 7.38
N CYS A 493 -0.28 7.18 7.49
CA CYS A 493 0.60 8.22 6.95
C CYS A 493 1.31 8.94 8.09
N PRO A 494 2.61 8.64 8.35
CA PRO A 494 3.39 9.39 9.32
C PRO A 494 3.64 10.80 8.81
N GLY A 495 3.57 11.79 9.71
CA GLY A 495 3.81 13.19 9.41
C GLY A 495 3.03 13.66 8.19
N GLY A 496 1.77 13.25 8.11
CA GLY A 496 0.88 13.41 6.97
C GLY A 496 -0.29 14.36 7.21
N GLN A 497 -1.28 14.28 6.32
CA GLN A 497 -2.54 15.03 6.36
C GLN A 497 -3.70 14.12 5.91
N VAL A 498 -4.88 14.32 6.48
CA VAL A 498 -6.15 13.75 6.00
C VAL A 498 -6.59 14.56 4.77
N VAL A 499 -7.08 13.89 3.73
CA VAL A 499 -7.48 14.52 2.45
C VAL A 499 -8.85 14.03 2.00
N LEU A 500 -9.55 14.87 1.22
CA LEU A 500 -10.83 14.53 0.61
C LEU A 500 -10.61 13.68 -0.64
N THR A 501 -11.25 12.53 -0.74
CA THR A 501 -11.21 11.62 -1.92
C THR A 501 -12.58 11.49 -2.59
N SER A 502 -13.41 12.52 -2.43
CA SER A 502 -14.76 12.58 -2.98
C SER A 502 -14.71 12.99 -4.44
N THR A 503 -15.46 12.27 -5.27
CA THR A 503 -15.56 12.47 -6.73
C THR A 503 -16.85 13.19 -7.14
N ASN A 504 -17.73 13.48 -6.17
CA ASN A 504 -19.01 14.18 -6.33
C ASN A 504 -19.23 15.09 -5.11
N SER A 505 -19.94 16.21 -5.27
CA SER A 505 -20.27 17.15 -4.19
C SER A 505 -21.25 16.60 -3.14
N SER A 506 -22.10 15.64 -3.51
CA SER A 506 -23.06 15.01 -2.58
C SER A 506 -22.47 13.84 -1.78
N GLU A 507 -21.20 13.49 -2.00
CA GLU A 507 -20.52 12.35 -1.37
C GLU A 507 -19.35 12.87 -0.52
N LEU A 508 -19.08 12.20 0.61
CA LEU A 508 -17.93 12.48 1.45
C LEU A 508 -17.17 11.18 1.77
N CYS A 509 -16.06 10.98 1.07
CA CYS A 509 -15.00 10.02 1.42
C CYS A 509 -13.70 10.79 1.73
N ILE A 510 -12.91 10.26 2.66
CA ILE A 510 -11.55 10.72 2.96
C ILE A 510 -10.50 9.63 2.71
N ASN A 511 -9.25 10.05 2.65
CA ASN A 511 -8.04 9.23 2.77
C ASN A 511 -6.94 10.11 3.40
N GLY A 512 -5.66 9.84 3.15
CA GLY A 512 -4.57 10.68 3.65
C GLY A 512 -3.25 10.47 2.91
N MET A 513 -2.40 11.48 3.03
CA MET A 513 -1.14 11.58 2.30
C MET A 513 -0.02 12.07 3.20
N SER A 514 1.23 11.90 2.76
CA SER A 514 2.39 12.60 3.32
C SER A 514 3.28 13.12 2.21
N PHE A 515 4.01 14.19 2.49
CA PHE A 515 5.16 14.59 1.68
C PHE A 515 6.35 13.67 1.99
N SER A 516 7.35 13.64 1.10
CA SER A 516 8.54 12.78 1.15
C SER A 516 9.27 12.85 2.49
N ARG A 517 9.27 14.02 3.13
CA ARG A 517 9.91 14.24 4.42
C ARG A 517 9.06 13.87 5.64
N ARG A 518 7.75 13.63 5.50
CA ARG A 518 6.84 13.28 6.61
C ARG A 518 6.95 14.23 7.81
N SER A 519 6.93 15.54 7.55
CA SER A 519 7.20 16.57 8.55
C SER A 519 5.96 17.29 9.10
N SER A 520 4.73 16.81 8.82
CA SER A 520 3.51 17.35 9.43
C SER A 520 3.49 17.06 10.93
N ARG A 521 2.73 17.87 11.68
CA ARG A 521 2.45 17.63 13.12
C ARG A 521 1.66 16.34 13.36
N TRP A 522 1.03 15.77 12.33
CA TRP A 522 -0.01 14.75 12.47
C TRP A 522 0.39 13.38 11.92
N ALA A 523 0.05 12.33 12.66
CA ALA A 523 0.00 10.95 12.18
C ALA A 523 -1.48 10.59 11.95
N ASN A 524 -1.81 9.92 10.85
CA ASN A 524 -3.19 9.47 10.63
C ASN A 524 -3.25 8.08 9.96
N ALA A 525 -4.33 7.33 10.19
CA ALA A 525 -4.61 6.05 9.53
C ALA A 525 -6.10 5.86 9.34
N ALA A 526 -6.50 5.09 8.33
CA ALA A 526 -7.82 4.48 8.35
C ALA A 526 -7.81 3.32 9.36
N ILE A 527 -8.77 3.29 10.28
CA ILE A 527 -9.07 2.10 11.08
C ILE A 527 -10.30 1.46 10.45
N VAL A 528 -10.11 0.28 9.88
CA VAL A 528 -11.08 -0.35 8.98
C VAL A 528 -11.41 -1.76 9.40
N VAL A 529 -12.65 -2.17 9.13
CA VAL A 529 -13.22 -3.49 9.36
C VAL A 529 -13.51 -4.13 8.01
N THR A 530 -13.20 -5.40 7.85
CA THR A 530 -13.59 -6.16 6.65
C THR A 530 -15.11 -6.31 6.58
N VAL A 531 -15.66 -5.97 5.42
CA VAL A 531 -17.07 -6.14 5.04
C VAL A 531 -17.20 -7.12 3.87
N SER A 532 -18.31 -7.84 3.87
CA SER A 532 -18.59 -8.99 3.00
C SER A 532 -19.99 -8.91 2.40
N THR A 533 -20.33 -9.82 1.49
CA THR A 533 -21.66 -9.89 0.86
C THR A 533 -22.83 -9.89 1.84
N GLY A 534 -22.67 -10.46 3.04
CA GLY A 534 -23.69 -10.41 4.10
C GLY A 534 -23.97 -9.00 4.63
N ASP A 535 -22.98 -8.11 4.59
CA ASP A 535 -23.11 -6.70 5.00
C ASP A 535 -23.76 -5.84 3.90
N PHE A 536 -23.79 -6.35 2.67
CA PHE A 536 -24.39 -5.71 1.50
C PHE A 536 -25.83 -6.19 1.24
N ALA A 537 -26.40 -7.04 2.11
CA ALA A 537 -27.77 -7.55 1.97
C ALA A 537 -28.84 -6.45 1.81
N PRO A 538 -28.79 -5.28 2.50
CA PRO A 538 -29.72 -4.17 2.25
C PRO A 538 -29.59 -3.51 0.86
N PHE A 539 -28.58 -3.91 0.07
CA PHE A 539 -28.28 -3.40 -1.26
C PHE A 539 -28.29 -4.52 -2.32
N SER A 540 -28.91 -5.68 -2.03
CA SER A 540 -28.91 -6.86 -2.93
C SER A 540 -29.50 -6.58 -4.31
N ASP A 541 -30.44 -5.65 -4.41
CA ASP A 541 -31.17 -5.32 -5.63
C ASP A 541 -30.27 -4.68 -6.71
N TYR A 542 -29.08 -4.19 -6.31
CA TYR A 542 -28.05 -3.69 -7.22
C TYR A 542 -27.12 -4.80 -7.76
N GLY A 543 -27.44 -6.07 -7.46
CA GLY A 543 -26.74 -7.24 -7.98
C GLY A 543 -25.23 -7.19 -7.71
N PRO A 544 -24.36 -7.36 -8.73
CA PRO A 544 -22.91 -7.28 -8.57
C PRO A 544 -22.39 -5.95 -7.97
N LEU A 545 -23.16 -4.85 -8.05
CA LEU A 545 -22.76 -3.53 -7.56
C LEU A 545 -23.22 -3.23 -6.13
N CYS A 546 -23.78 -4.21 -5.39
CA CYS A 546 -24.24 -4.01 -4.00
C CYS A 546 -23.17 -3.38 -3.09
N GLY A 547 -21.89 -3.76 -3.25
CA GLY A 547 -20.77 -3.15 -2.52
C GLY A 547 -20.44 -1.72 -2.96
N VAL A 548 -20.75 -1.33 -4.21
CA VAL A 548 -20.61 0.05 -4.71
C VAL A 548 -21.67 0.95 -4.07
N GLU A 549 -22.92 0.47 -3.99
CA GLU A 549 -24.00 1.21 -3.32
C GLU A 549 -23.81 1.31 -1.81
N PHE A 550 -23.29 0.27 -1.16
CA PHE A 550 -22.87 0.36 0.23
C PHE A 550 -21.91 1.54 0.44
N GLN A 551 -20.89 1.70 -0.42
CA GLN A 551 -19.98 2.86 -0.34
C GLN A 551 -20.72 4.19 -0.59
N ARG A 552 -21.52 4.30 -1.66
CA ARG A 552 -22.29 5.51 -2.01
C ARG A 552 -23.22 5.94 -0.87
N TYR A 553 -23.90 5.00 -0.22
CA TYR A 553 -24.82 5.26 0.88
C TYR A 553 -24.10 5.90 2.09
N TYR A 554 -23.00 5.28 2.55
CA TYR A 554 -22.27 5.81 3.70
C TYR A 554 -21.49 7.09 3.39
N GLU A 555 -21.03 7.29 2.15
CA GLU A 555 -20.43 8.56 1.70
C GLU A 555 -21.46 9.70 1.66
N LYS A 556 -22.68 9.46 1.16
CA LYS A 556 -23.78 10.45 1.22
C LYS A 556 -24.19 10.76 2.66
N LYS A 557 -24.35 9.72 3.50
CA LYS A 557 -24.67 9.88 4.93
C LYS A 557 -23.59 10.68 5.67
N ALA A 558 -22.32 10.46 5.37
CA ALA A 558 -21.21 11.24 5.94
C ALA A 558 -21.24 12.71 5.49
N ALA A 559 -21.57 12.99 4.22
CA ALA A 559 -21.75 14.36 3.72
C ALA A 559 -22.90 15.09 4.42
N MET A 560 -24.04 14.41 4.63
CA MET A 560 -25.20 14.94 5.35
C MET A 560 -24.87 15.27 6.81
N ILE A 561 -24.25 14.34 7.54
CA ILE A 561 -23.89 14.52 8.96
C ILE A 561 -22.80 15.61 9.12
N GLY A 562 -21.87 15.73 8.17
CA GLY A 562 -20.91 16.84 8.11
C GLY A 562 -21.54 18.22 7.86
N GLY A 563 -22.77 18.26 7.32
CA GLY A 563 -23.47 19.50 6.96
C GLY A 563 -23.12 20.04 5.56
N GLY A 564 -22.66 19.17 4.65
CA GLY A 564 -22.29 19.55 3.29
C GLY A 564 -20.96 20.31 3.17
N ASN A 565 -20.74 20.96 2.01
CA ASN A 565 -19.55 21.77 1.71
C ASN A 565 -18.19 21.08 1.97
N PHE A 566 -18.14 19.75 1.91
CA PHE A 566 -16.98 18.93 2.25
C PHE A 566 -16.47 19.10 3.70
N ILE A 567 -17.32 19.51 4.63
CA ILE A 567 -17.00 19.48 6.06
C ILE A 567 -17.07 18.03 6.53
N VAL A 568 -16.03 17.55 7.20
CA VAL A 568 -15.95 16.15 7.65
C VAL A 568 -16.58 16.00 9.04
N PRO A 569 -17.54 15.07 9.23
CA PRO A 569 -18.01 14.73 10.57
C PRO A 569 -16.86 14.07 11.34
N ALA A 570 -16.69 14.47 12.60
CA ALA A 570 -15.58 14.04 13.43
C ALA A 570 -15.99 13.90 14.91
N GLN A 571 -15.33 13.01 15.64
CA GLN A 571 -15.62 12.69 17.04
C GLN A 571 -14.31 12.36 17.76
N THR A 572 -14.13 12.81 19.01
CA THR A 572 -12.94 12.38 19.78
C THR A 572 -13.02 10.88 20.06
N VAL A 573 -11.87 10.21 20.17
CA VAL A 573 -11.85 8.75 20.36
C VAL A 573 -12.58 8.34 21.64
N THR A 574 -12.46 9.11 22.73
CA THR A 574 -13.16 8.84 23.98
C THR A 574 -14.68 8.94 23.84
N ASP A 575 -15.18 9.94 23.13
CA ASP A 575 -16.61 10.12 22.86
C ASP A 575 -17.18 9.03 21.96
N PHE A 576 -16.39 8.57 20.98
CA PHE A 576 -16.77 7.46 20.10
C PHE A 576 -16.85 6.13 20.85
N LEU A 577 -15.94 5.86 21.80
CA LEU A 577 -15.99 4.67 22.65
C LEU A 577 -17.18 4.70 23.62
N ASP A 578 -17.47 5.86 24.21
CA ASP A 578 -18.56 6.05 25.17
C ASP A 578 -19.95 6.22 24.53
N ASN A 579 -20.06 6.20 23.19
CA ASN A 579 -21.29 6.46 22.42
C ASN A 579 -21.99 7.79 22.82
N LYS A 580 -21.21 8.87 22.94
CA LYS A 580 -21.70 10.21 23.33
C LYS A 580 -21.04 11.31 22.50
N LEU A 581 -21.65 12.49 22.42
CA LEU A 581 -20.99 13.69 21.92
C LEU A 581 -20.94 14.73 23.04
N SER A 582 -19.84 14.72 23.81
CA SER A 582 -19.65 15.59 24.97
C SER A 582 -18.97 16.92 24.62
N VAL A 583 -18.26 16.99 23.49
CA VAL A 583 -17.55 18.19 23.04
C VAL A 583 -18.24 18.90 21.87
N THR A 584 -18.42 20.21 22.02
CA THR A 584 -18.87 21.12 20.93
C THR A 584 -17.70 21.71 20.13
N CYS A 585 -16.47 21.59 20.64
CA CYS A 585 -15.24 22.03 19.99
C CYS A 585 -14.25 20.85 19.93
N LEU A 586 -13.75 20.56 18.73
CA LEU A 586 -12.82 19.44 18.50
C LEU A 586 -11.36 19.90 18.62
N PRO A 587 -10.41 18.98 18.91
CA PRO A 587 -8.99 19.22 18.70
C PRO A 587 -8.68 19.69 17.27
N GLN A 588 -7.53 20.34 17.10
CA GLN A 588 -7.03 20.67 15.75
C GLN A 588 -6.83 19.39 14.92
N SER A 589 -7.09 19.51 13.62
CA SER A 589 -6.88 18.45 12.62
C SER A 589 -5.94 18.92 11.51
N SER A 590 -5.35 17.99 10.78
CA SER A 590 -4.71 18.30 9.48
C SER A 590 -5.72 18.60 8.36
N TYR A 591 -6.99 18.24 8.52
CA TYR A 591 -8.00 18.33 7.47
C TYR A 591 -8.44 19.77 7.19
N ARG A 592 -8.09 20.27 6.00
CA ARG A 592 -8.16 21.71 5.67
C ARG A 592 -9.56 22.25 5.37
N LEU A 593 -10.52 21.41 4.97
CA LEU A 593 -11.89 21.85 4.65
C LEU A 593 -12.79 21.99 5.89
N GLY A 594 -12.26 21.68 7.08
CA GLY A 594 -12.95 21.82 8.35
C GLY A 594 -13.62 20.52 8.81
N VAL A 595 -13.73 20.40 10.13
CA VAL A 595 -14.33 19.25 10.83
C VAL A 595 -15.52 19.70 11.68
N ARG A 596 -16.52 18.83 11.85
CA ARG A 596 -17.74 19.10 12.62
C ARG A 596 -17.93 18.04 13.72
N PRO A 597 -18.06 18.42 15.01
CA PRO A 597 -18.43 17.49 16.06
C PRO A 597 -19.74 16.75 15.70
N SER A 598 -19.68 15.42 15.63
CA SER A 598 -20.77 14.56 15.11
C SER A 598 -20.74 13.17 15.75
N ASN A 599 -21.89 12.49 15.80
CA ASN A 599 -22.00 11.10 16.25
C ASN A 599 -21.45 10.12 15.19
N LEU A 600 -20.14 9.88 15.17
CA LEU A 600 -19.54 8.90 14.25
C LEU A 600 -19.94 7.44 14.57
N HIS A 601 -20.30 7.15 15.82
CA HIS A 601 -20.83 5.84 16.24
C HIS A 601 -22.17 5.51 15.58
N GLU A 602 -22.95 6.51 15.17
CA GLU A 602 -24.21 6.35 14.41
C GLU A 602 -24.00 6.32 12.88
N LEU A 603 -22.78 6.57 12.38
CA LEU A 603 -22.52 6.74 10.94
C LEU A 603 -22.57 5.41 10.19
N LEU A 604 -21.86 4.39 10.67
CA LEU A 604 -21.76 3.04 10.09
C LEU A 604 -22.78 2.07 10.74
N PRO A 605 -22.99 0.85 10.21
CA PRO A 605 -23.80 -0.17 10.88
C PRO A 605 -23.28 -0.45 12.29
N ALA A 606 -24.19 -0.72 13.24
CA ALA A 606 -23.85 -0.95 14.65
C ALA A 606 -22.77 -2.04 14.84
N HIS A 607 -22.83 -3.15 14.09
CA HIS A 607 -21.83 -4.21 14.16
C HIS A 607 -20.42 -3.76 13.67
N ILE A 608 -20.34 -2.78 12.75
CA ILE A 608 -19.07 -2.18 12.31
C ILE A 608 -18.56 -1.21 13.39
N THR A 609 -19.44 -0.37 13.93
CA THR A 609 -19.11 0.55 15.04
C THR A 609 -18.55 -0.22 16.25
N VAL A 610 -19.21 -1.29 16.70
CA VAL A 610 -18.75 -2.13 17.82
C VAL A 610 -17.41 -2.81 17.51
N ALA A 611 -17.22 -3.29 16.28
CA ALA A 611 -15.94 -3.86 15.86
C ALA A 611 -14.81 -2.81 15.89
N LEU A 612 -15.08 -1.58 15.43
CA LEU A 612 -14.14 -0.45 15.50
C LEU A 612 -13.80 -0.11 16.95
N GLN A 613 -14.79 0.05 17.84
CA GLN A 613 -14.61 0.36 19.26
C GLN A 613 -13.69 -0.66 19.94
N HIS A 614 -14.05 -1.95 19.91
CA HIS A 614 -13.22 -3.02 20.47
C HIS A 614 -11.81 -3.11 19.85
N SER A 615 -11.67 -2.79 18.56
CA SER A 615 -10.36 -2.77 17.91
C SER A 615 -9.48 -1.64 18.45
N ILE A 616 -10.03 -0.44 18.66
CA ILE A 616 -9.30 0.72 19.18
C ILE A 616 -8.81 0.48 20.61
N GLU A 617 -9.66 -0.08 21.50
CA GLU A 617 -9.25 -0.53 22.84
C GLU A 617 -8.15 -1.60 22.78
N ALA A 618 -8.25 -2.53 21.82
CA ALA A 618 -7.25 -3.56 21.61
C ALA A 618 -5.94 -3.03 21.02
N PHE A 619 -5.96 -1.91 20.30
CA PHE A 619 -4.77 -1.22 19.80
C PHE A 619 -4.10 -0.40 20.89
N ASP A 620 -4.83 0.26 21.80
CA ASP A 620 -4.24 0.97 22.94
C ASP A 620 -3.45 0.02 23.85
N ARG A 621 -3.94 -1.21 24.06
CA ARG A 621 -3.19 -2.26 24.77
C ARG A 621 -1.86 -2.66 24.10
N GLU A 622 -1.69 -2.42 22.79
CA GLU A 622 -0.42 -2.61 22.07
C GLU A 622 0.42 -1.32 21.98
N LEU A 623 -0.26 -0.18 21.96
CA LEU A 623 0.25 1.17 21.77
C LEU A 623 -0.24 2.09 22.93
N PRO A 624 0.21 1.93 24.18
CA PRO A 624 -0.40 2.63 25.31
C PRO A 624 -0.39 4.16 25.14
N GLY A 625 -1.56 4.78 25.23
CA GLY A 625 -1.78 6.20 24.94
C GLY A 625 -2.29 6.48 23.52
N TYR A 626 -2.69 5.46 22.77
CA TYR A 626 -3.38 5.58 21.49
C TYR A 626 -4.81 6.11 21.66
N ILE A 627 -5.45 5.78 22.79
CA ILE A 627 -6.63 6.49 23.27
C ILE A 627 -6.15 7.68 24.11
N CYS A 628 -6.39 8.89 23.62
CA CYS A 628 -6.08 10.12 24.34
C CYS A 628 -7.03 11.26 23.93
N LYS A 629 -7.06 12.34 24.72
CA LYS A 629 -7.90 13.53 24.47
C LYS A 629 -7.64 14.23 23.12
N ASP A 630 -6.43 14.06 22.59
CA ASP A 630 -5.96 14.68 21.35
C ASP A 630 -6.13 13.75 20.13
N ALA A 631 -6.72 12.56 20.33
CA ALA A 631 -7.01 11.60 19.26
C ALA A 631 -8.40 11.85 18.66
N LEU A 632 -8.43 12.04 17.34
CA LEU A 632 -9.63 12.46 16.61
C LEU A 632 -10.00 11.44 15.52
N LEU A 633 -11.22 10.92 15.56
CA LEU A 633 -11.81 10.15 14.46
C LEU A 633 -12.51 11.10 13.49
N HIS A 634 -12.31 10.84 12.21
CA HIS A 634 -12.91 11.52 11.08
C HIS A 634 -13.85 10.57 10.34
N GLY A 635 -14.69 11.12 9.46
CA GLY A 635 -15.70 10.42 8.67
C GLY A 635 -15.18 9.28 7.78
N VAL A 636 -16.05 8.79 6.89
CA VAL A 636 -15.85 7.47 6.31
C VAL A 636 -14.65 7.35 5.37
N GLU A 637 -13.94 6.24 5.53
CA GLU A 637 -13.00 5.72 4.55
C GLU A 637 -13.56 4.40 4.00
N THR A 638 -14.27 4.52 2.88
CA THR A 638 -15.05 3.46 2.21
C THR A 638 -14.32 2.79 1.04
N ARG A 639 -13.32 3.47 0.48
CA ARG A 639 -12.69 3.13 -0.79
C ARG A 639 -11.28 2.52 -0.60
N THR A 640 -11.13 1.50 0.23
CA THR A 640 -9.81 0.87 0.53
C THR A 640 -9.30 -0.06 -0.57
N SER A 641 -10.22 -0.64 -1.34
CA SER A 641 -9.98 -1.52 -2.49
C SER A 641 -11.28 -1.64 -3.30
N ALA A 642 -11.26 -2.30 -4.47
CA ALA A 642 -12.49 -2.46 -5.26
C ALA A 642 -13.54 -3.32 -4.53
N PRO A 643 -14.81 -2.87 -4.54
CA PRO A 643 -15.96 -3.64 -4.01
C PRO A 643 -16.46 -4.71 -4.99
N ILE A 644 -15.84 -4.81 -6.16
CA ILE A 644 -16.14 -5.75 -7.23
C ILE A 644 -14.85 -6.39 -7.75
N GLN A 645 -14.99 -7.49 -8.49
CA GLN A 645 -13.94 -8.06 -9.32
C GLN A 645 -14.48 -8.28 -10.74
N ILE A 646 -13.75 -7.80 -11.75
CA ILE A 646 -14.08 -8.01 -13.17
C ILE A 646 -13.37 -9.30 -13.61
N LEU A 647 -14.11 -10.33 -14.00
CA LEU A 647 -13.53 -11.64 -14.26
C LEU A 647 -12.67 -11.66 -15.53
N ARG A 648 -11.43 -12.12 -15.39
CA ARG A 648 -10.46 -12.32 -16.47
C ARG A 648 -9.73 -13.66 -16.36
N ASN A 649 -9.19 -14.15 -17.46
CA ASN A 649 -8.30 -15.30 -17.50
C ASN A 649 -6.94 -14.95 -16.83
N ALA A 650 -6.42 -15.84 -16.00
CA ALA A 650 -5.22 -15.59 -15.19
C ALA A 650 -3.91 -15.54 -15.99
N ASP A 651 -3.84 -16.21 -17.14
CA ASP A 651 -2.64 -16.27 -17.98
C ASP A 651 -2.71 -15.27 -19.15
N THR A 652 -3.89 -15.03 -19.76
CA THR A 652 -4.04 -14.09 -20.89
C THR A 652 -4.47 -12.68 -20.49
N TYR A 653 -4.91 -12.45 -19.24
CA TYR A 653 -5.42 -11.17 -18.71
C TYR A 653 -6.70 -10.65 -19.40
N GLU A 654 -7.25 -11.38 -20.36
CA GLU A 654 -8.48 -11.03 -21.08
C GLU A 654 -9.74 -11.39 -20.28
N SER A 655 -10.79 -10.57 -20.37
CA SER A 655 -12.09 -10.84 -19.74
C SER A 655 -12.66 -12.20 -20.17
N THR A 656 -13.24 -12.93 -19.23
CA THR A 656 -13.89 -14.23 -19.52
C THR A 656 -15.19 -14.11 -20.32
N SER A 657 -15.70 -12.89 -20.51
CA SER A 657 -17.03 -12.61 -21.07
C SER A 657 -17.03 -11.72 -22.32
N LEU A 658 -15.96 -10.96 -22.56
CA LEU A 658 -15.87 -9.97 -23.63
C LEU A 658 -14.48 -9.98 -24.26
N ILE A 659 -14.40 -10.43 -25.51
CA ILE A 659 -13.12 -10.58 -26.24
C ILE A 659 -12.55 -9.19 -26.53
N GLY A 660 -11.25 -9.02 -26.33
CA GLY A 660 -10.54 -7.75 -26.51
C GLY A 660 -10.55 -6.82 -25.29
N LEU A 661 -11.24 -7.16 -24.20
CA LEU A 661 -11.20 -6.41 -22.94
C LEU A 661 -10.16 -6.99 -21.97
N TYR A 662 -9.29 -6.14 -21.41
CA TYR A 662 -8.23 -6.54 -20.49
C TYR A 662 -8.33 -5.74 -19.17
N PRO A 663 -9.10 -6.20 -18.18
CA PRO A 663 -9.32 -5.47 -16.93
C PRO A 663 -8.13 -5.66 -15.97
N ILE A 664 -7.54 -4.55 -15.50
CA ILE A 664 -6.30 -4.56 -14.70
C ILE A 664 -6.32 -3.63 -13.48
N GLY A 665 -5.37 -3.87 -12.59
CA GLY A 665 -5.10 -3.04 -11.41
C GLY A 665 -6.18 -3.13 -10.33
N GLU A 666 -6.26 -2.09 -9.50
CA GLU A 666 -7.17 -2.06 -8.35
C GLU A 666 -8.64 -2.05 -8.77
N GLY A 667 -8.99 -1.33 -9.85
CA GLY A 667 -10.37 -1.23 -10.34
C GLY A 667 -10.95 -2.56 -10.83
N ALA A 668 -10.11 -3.43 -11.37
CA ALA A 668 -10.51 -4.79 -11.74
C ALA A 668 -10.54 -5.78 -10.55
N GLY A 669 -10.02 -5.38 -9.38
CA GLY A 669 -9.94 -6.22 -8.18
C GLY A 669 -8.66 -7.07 -8.07
N TYR A 670 -7.63 -6.84 -8.89
CA TYR A 670 -6.40 -7.66 -8.95
C TYR A 670 -5.17 -7.04 -8.27
N ALA A 671 -5.27 -5.81 -7.76
CA ALA A 671 -4.20 -5.14 -7.01
C ALA A 671 -4.74 -4.43 -5.74
N GLY A 672 -3.82 -3.91 -4.91
CA GLY A 672 -4.14 -3.16 -3.69
C GLY A 672 -2.94 -2.35 -3.19
N GLY A 673 -2.39 -1.52 -4.08
CA GLY A 673 -1.21 -0.67 -3.86
C GLY A 673 -0.43 -0.41 -5.15
N ILE A 674 0.27 0.73 -5.22
CA ILE A 674 1.03 1.25 -6.38
C ILE A 674 1.84 0.14 -7.09
N ILE A 675 2.70 -0.56 -6.34
CA ILE A 675 3.57 -1.60 -6.89
C ILE A 675 2.79 -2.80 -7.43
N SER A 676 1.75 -3.27 -6.72
CA SER A 676 0.93 -4.37 -7.24
C SER A 676 0.16 -3.97 -8.50
N ALA A 677 -0.31 -2.74 -8.60
CA ALA A 677 -1.00 -2.24 -9.78
C ALA A 677 -0.04 -2.10 -10.97
N ALA A 678 1.15 -1.53 -10.76
CA ALA A 678 2.20 -1.44 -11.79
C ALA A 678 2.59 -2.83 -12.31
N VAL A 679 2.87 -3.80 -11.42
CA VAL A 679 3.18 -5.18 -11.80
C VAL A 679 2.04 -5.85 -12.58
N ASP A 680 0.78 -5.65 -12.19
CA ASP A 680 -0.39 -6.17 -12.92
C ASP A 680 -0.47 -5.59 -14.35
N GLY A 681 -0.14 -4.31 -14.50
CA GLY A 681 -0.01 -3.64 -15.80
C GLY A 681 1.10 -4.20 -16.68
N VAL A 682 2.28 -4.48 -16.10
CA VAL A 682 3.40 -5.10 -16.81
C VAL A 682 3.02 -6.47 -17.37
N TYR A 683 2.51 -7.38 -16.53
CA TYR A 683 2.14 -8.73 -17.00
C TYR A 683 1.01 -8.68 -18.04
N CYS A 684 0.03 -7.80 -17.89
CA CYS A 684 -1.01 -7.60 -18.90
C CYS A 684 -0.45 -7.06 -20.23
N GLY A 685 0.48 -6.10 -20.18
CA GLY A 685 1.12 -5.54 -21.37
C GLY A 685 1.82 -6.61 -22.20
N PHE A 686 2.62 -7.47 -21.56
CA PHE A 686 3.26 -8.60 -22.22
C PHE A 686 2.24 -9.65 -22.71
N ALA A 687 1.21 -9.99 -21.92
CA ALA A 687 0.21 -10.98 -22.32
C ALA A 687 -0.60 -10.53 -23.56
N LEU A 688 -0.95 -9.25 -23.61
CA LEU A 688 -1.60 -8.64 -24.77
C LEU A 688 -0.65 -8.54 -25.96
N ALA A 689 0.60 -8.07 -25.78
CA ALA A 689 1.61 -8.05 -26.84
C ALA A 689 1.82 -9.44 -27.46
N LYS A 690 1.86 -10.50 -26.63
CA LYS A 690 1.94 -11.89 -27.08
C LYS A 690 0.74 -12.30 -27.94
N LYS A 691 -0.48 -11.98 -27.51
CA LYS A 691 -1.70 -12.28 -28.28
C LYS A 691 -1.80 -11.45 -29.58
N LEU A 692 -1.20 -10.26 -29.62
CA LEU A 692 -1.08 -9.44 -30.82
C LEU A 692 0.08 -9.86 -31.75
N ASN A 693 0.82 -10.92 -31.42
CA ASN A 693 2.01 -11.40 -32.13
C ASN A 693 3.16 -10.37 -32.20
N LEU A 694 3.25 -9.49 -31.19
CA LEU A 694 4.33 -8.53 -31.01
C LEU A 694 5.49 -9.08 -30.18
N PHE A 695 5.28 -10.21 -29.49
CA PHE A 695 6.26 -10.82 -28.59
C PHE A 695 6.01 -12.34 -28.45
N GLU A 696 6.99 -13.19 -28.79
CA GLU A 696 6.81 -14.65 -28.72
C GLU A 696 7.32 -15.31 -27.40
N GLY A 697 8.12 -14.60 -26.60
CA GLY A 697 8.80 -15.14 -25.41
C GLY A 697 7.89 -15.53 -24.23
N ASP A 698 8.50 -16.04 -23.16
CA ASP A 698 7.82 -16.29 -21.88
C ASP A 698 8.09 -15.16 -20.89
N ILE A 699 7.04 -14.61 -20.29
CA ILE A 699 7.15 -13.57 -19.27
C ILE A 699 7.80 -14.15 -18.00
N GLU A 700 7.56 -15.43 -17.72
CA GLU A 700 8.12 -16.10 -16.55
C GLU A 700 9.65 -16.25 -16.63
N SER A 701 10.26 -16.22 -17.83
CA SER A 701 11.72 -16.20 -17.99
C SER A 701 12.34 -14.82 -17.94
N ILE A 702 11.58 -13.75 -18.21
CA ILE A 702 12.08 -12.36 -18.21
C ILE A 702 11.92 -11.70 -16.83
N LEU A 703 10.74 -11.84 -16.21
CA LEU A 703 10.39 -11.15 -14.95
C LEU A 703 10.04 -12.11 -13.81
N GLY A 704 10.27 -13.40 -14.00
CA GLY A 704 9.89 -14.46 -13.07
C GLY A 704 8.39 -14.75 -13.09
N LYS A 705 8.01 -15.87 -12.46
CA LYS A 705 6.60 -16.27 -12.34
C LYS A 705 5.79 -15.22 -11.60
N ALA A 706 4.72 -14.73 -12.23
CA ALA A 706 3.63 -14.10 -11.48
C ALA A 706 3.15 -15.10 -10.41
N GLN A 707 2.89 -14.64 -9.18
CA GLN A 707 2.28 -15.53 -8.20
C GLN A 707 0.87 -15.88 -8.67
N LYS A 708 0.67 -17.10 -9.21
CA LYS A 708 -0.60 -17.62 -9.76
C LYS A 708 -1.81 -17.61 -8.80
N ASN A 709 -1.63 -17.08 -7.58
CA ASN A 709 -2.63 -16.96 -6.53
C ASN A 709 -3.06 -15.50 -6.24
N THR A 710 -2.71 -14.50 -7.04
CA THR A 710 -3.24 -13.12 -6.85
C THR A 710 -4.77 -13.06 -6.90
N GLY A 711 -5.43 -13.99 -7.58
CA GLY A 711 -6.89 -14.18 -7.52
C GLY A 711 -7.45 -14.73 -6.20
N PHE A 712 -6.60 -15.17 -5.24
CA PHE A 712 -7.02 -15.76 -3.96
C PHE A 712 -6.33 -15.17 -2.72
N VAL A 713 -5.51 -14.14 -2.87
CA VAL A 713 -5.06 -13.35 -1.71
C VAL A 713 -6.26 -12.51 -1.24
N LYS A 714 -6.97 -12.98 -0.20
CA LYS A 714 -7.86 -12.11 0.57
C LYS A 714 -7.02 -10.91 1.07
N TYR A 715 -7.32 -9.72 0.55
CA TYR A 715 -6.59 -8.48 0.84
C TYR A 715 -6.97 -7.92 2.21
#